data_AF-R7BFV8-F1
#
_entry.id   AF-R7BFV8-F1
#
_cell.length_a   1.000
_cell.length_b   1.000
_cell.length_c   1.000
_cell.angle_alpha   90.00
_cell.angle_beta   90.00
_cell.angle_gamma   90.00
#
_symmetry.space_group_name_H-M   'P 1'
#
loop_
_entity.id
_entity.type
_entity.pdbx_description
1 polymer ?
#
loop_
_entity_poly.entity_id
_entity_poly.type
_entity_poly.pdbx_seq_one_letter_code
_entity_poly.pdbx_strand_id
1 'polypeptide(L)'
;MFDCKMIINKMNIEKNKLNLSVSISCPFDIDVTSPKAKIIFECNGKTRRLPFLVTNYFRQKQSDSCIIVCTYSFFLDEIYYNYNCNDDIKVRIDFYYGDNEVIGIPFTVSTNVLTENSNIELDEKYIEYECFDGVTVFSDESEFDNDRKKSKNSYSFDFDCENNQFIIHQIPENKYNESFIKKSVVIIPLIRFIFFILRIVLSVVLLPYFIIDGFLAALDILPRRKTQLIDSLAKNIFVQIKVNVSSFMKTSFKRDLFFENIRRPIYELARIYYKFLSKKPIVKNQIAFMSGRRDEIGGNPEYVYNLIKDRKDIEFKFLMFSDPAGHRRIKNVIKFLKLYATSKVVIVDDYFRLLNLVTKREDVKLFQLWHACGAFKTFGFTRLGKKGGPKQTDPNHRMYDYAIVSSQEIAKHYAEGFGLSDENVVATGIPRTDIFMDEEYANKVRTSFYERYPQLKNKKILLFAPTFRGNGQMSAFYPIDAFDIEKAYEGLGGEYAILIKLHPFCKERFEIPNQYSDVIIDMSEEDELNDLLFVTDLLVTDYSSVIFEASLLNIPMMFYAFDLYDYIASRDFYYDFEGFVPGKIVFSENELINCINAKDFESEKVNGFKNKFFDDLDGKSSKRVADLILKNLDI
;
A
#
# COMPACT_ATOMS: atom_id res chain seq x y z
N MET A 1 3.21 -20.97 26.55
CA MET A 1 2.12 -20.51 25.67
C MET A 1 1.72 -19.15 26.21
N PHE A 2 1.73 -18.11 25.38
CA PHE A 2 1.36 -16.76 25.79
C PHE A 2 -0.12 -16.77 26.21
N ASP A 3 -0.42 -16.51 27.49
CA ASP A 3 -1.79 -16.57 28.02
C ASP A 3 -2.56 -15.34 27.55
N CYS A 4 -3.57 -15.56 26.71
CA CYS A 4 -4.31 -14.50 26.06
C CYS A 4 -5.77 -14.90 25.99
N LYS A 5 -6.66 -14.01 26.45
CA LYS A 5 -8.12 -14.20 26.40
C LYS A 5 -8.78 -13.01 25.74
N MET A 6 -9.78 -13.26 24.90
CA MET A 6 -10.55 -12.22 24.23
C MET A 6 -11.99 -12.21 24.73
N ILE A 7 -12.55 -11.01 24.91
CA ILE A 7 -13.98 -10.80 25.16
C ILE A 7 -14.55 -10.06 23.96
N ILE A 8 -15.61 -10.60 23.36
CA ILE A 8 -16.38 -9.88 22.33
C ILE A 8 -17.35 -8.93 23.06
N ASN A 9 -17.00 -7.64 23.10
CA ASN A 9 -17.77 -6.62 23.81
C ASN A 9 -19.00 -6.18 23.00
N LYS A 10 -18.87 -6.08 21.67
CA LYS A 10 -19.94 -5.69 20.77
C LYS A 10 -19.78 -6.36 19.42
N MET A 11 -20.87 -6.95 18.92
CA MET A 11 -20.95 -7.51 17.58
C MET A 11 -22.36 -7.34 17.04
N ASN A 12 -22.50 -6.63 15.93
CA ASN A 12 -23.77 -6.56 15.20
C ASN A 12 -23.51 -6.40 13.70
N ILE A 13 -24.51 -6.75 12.89
CA ILE A 13 -24.46 -6.55 11.44
C ILE A 13 -25.63 -5.67 11.02
N GLU A 14 -25.32 -4.49 10.48
CA GLU A 14 -26.30 -3.59 9.88
C GLU A 14 -26.14 -3.61 8.36
N LYS A 15 -27.11 -4.19 7.65
CA LYS A 15 -27.01 -4.47 6.19
C LYS A 15 -25.81 -5.37 5.87
N ASN A 16 -24.70 -4.79 5.37
CA ASN A 16 -23.44 -5.47 5.11
C ASN A 16 -22.28 -4.98 6.00
N LYS A 17 -22.55 -4.11 6.97
CA LYS A 17 -21.55 -3.53 7.86
C LYS A 17 -21.52 -4.33 9.16
N LEU A 18 -20.47 -5.12 9.35
CA LEU A 18 -20.16 -5.79 10.61
C LEU A 18 -19.47 -4.80 11.54
N ASN A 19 -20.11 -4.42 12.64
CA ASN A 19 -19.49 -3.63 13.69
C ASN A 19 -18.96 -4.56 14.77
N LEU A 20 -17.67 -4.51 15.05
CA LEU A 20 -17.00 -5.41 15.99
C LEU A 20 -16.12 -4.62 16.97
N SER A 21 -16.27 -4.94 18.27
CA SER A 21 -15.43 -4.45 19.37
C SER A 21 -15.03 -5.62 20.25
N VAL A 22 -13.74 -5.78 20.49
CA VAL A 22 -13.18 -6.83 21.35
C VAL A 22 -12.16 -6.25 22.33
N SER A 23 -12.06 -6.87 23.50
CA SER A 23 -10.99 -6.63 24.47
C SER A 23 -10.14 -7.88 24.57
N ILE A 24 -8.83 -7.71 24.45
CA ILE A 24 -7.85 -8.78 24.58
C ILE A 24 -7.04 -8.53 25.85
N SER A 25 -7.02 -9.50 26.76
CA SER A 25 -6.23 -9.47 27.99
C SER A 25 -5.04 -10.43 27.86
N CYS A 26 -3.84 -9.94 28.15
CA CYS A 26 -2.61 -10.71 28.14
C CYS A 26 -1.56 -10.16 29.13
N PRO A 27 -0.48 -10.88 29.44
CA PRO A 27 0.65 -10.36 30.21
C PRO A 27 1.18 -9.05 29.62
N PHE A 28 1.53 -8.09 30.48
CA PHE A 28 2.14 -6.83 30.04
C PHE A 28 3.63 -7.03 29.76
N ASP A 29 4.09 -6.48 28.64
CA ASP A 29 5.49 -6.39 28.28
C ASP A 29 5.86 -4.92 28.05
N ILE A 30 6.94 -4.47 28.69
CA ILE A 30 7.39 -3.08 28.63
C ILE A 30 8.05 -2.75 27.29
N ASP A 31 8.59 -3.76 26.60
CA ASP A 31 9.29 -3.59 25.34
C ASP A 31 8.30 -3.57 24.16
N VAL A 32 7.04 -3.98 24.39
CA VAL A 32 5.99 -3.98 23.36
C VAL A 32 5.27 -2.64 23.32
N THR A 33 5.61 -1.84 22.30
CA THR A 33 5.04 -0.51 22.07
C THR A 33 3.86 -0.49 21.09
N SER A 34 3.73 -1.51 20.23
CA SER A 34 2.72 -1.56 19.16
C SER A 34 2.06 -2.93 19.06
N PRO A 35 1.07 -3.25 19.92
CA PRO A 35 0.28 -4.47 19.80
C PRO A 35 -0.55 -4.46 18.51
N LYS A 36 -0.76 -5.64 17.90
CA LYS A 36 -1.49 -5.75 16.62
C LYS A 36 -2.49 -6.90 16.68
N ALA A 37 -3.69 -6.65 16.18
CA ALA A 37 -4.71 -7.66 15.95
C ALA A 37 -5.05 -7.72 14.46
N LYS A 38 -5.34 -8.93 13.97
CA LYS A 38 -5.77 -9.19 12.60
C LYS A 38 -7.06 -9.98 12.62
N ILE A 39 -7.99 -9.63 11.74
CA ILE A 39 -9.20 -10.42 11.50
C ILE A 39 -9.04 -11.16 10.18
N ILE A 40 -9.36 -12.45 10.18
CA ILE A 40 -9.18 -13.35 9.05
C ILE A 40 -10.53 -13.90 8.68
N PHE A 41 -10.95 -13.60 7.45
CA PHE A 41 -12.16 -14.14 6.84
C PHE A 41 -11.76 -15.30 5.92
N GLU A 42 -12.44 -16.43 6.02
CA GLU A 42 -12.21 -17.60 5.18
C GLU A 42 -13.52 -18.08 4.57
N CYS A 43 -13.51 -18.33 3.25
CA CYS A 43 -14.62 -18.93 2.54
C CYS A 43 -14.11 -19.78 1.37
N ASN A 44 -14.47 -21.07 1.36
CA ASN A 44 -14.07 -22.04 0.33
C ASN A 44 -12.56 -22.05 0.07
N GLY A 45 -11.76 -22.00 1.13
CA GLY A 45 -10.29 -21.95 1.05
C GLY A 45 -9.71 -20.60 0.64
N LYS A 46 -10.54 -19.60 0.29
CA LYS A 46 -10.08 -18.22 0.06
C LYS A 46 -9.99 -17.49 1.39
N THR A 47 -8.80 -17.04 1.76
CA THR A 47 -8.58 -16.24 2.98
C THR A 47 -8.53 -14.75 2.67
N ARG A 48 -8.92 -13.89 3.61
CA ARG A 48 -8.71 -12.44 3.56
C ARG A 48 -8.31 -11.95 4.94
N ARG A 49 -7.09 -11.42 5.04
CA ARG A 49 -6.53 -10.82 6.25
C ARG A 49 -6.77 -9.32 6.20
N LEU A 50 -7.35 -8.76 7.25
CA LEU A 50 -7.50 -7.32 7.43
C LEU A 50 -6.97 -6.91 8.81
N PRO A 51 -6.39 -5.71 8.95
CA PRO A 51 -6.01 -5.22 10.27
C PRO A 51 -7.28 -5.02 11.12
N PHE A 52 -7.24 -5.49 12.36
CA PHE A 52 -8.24 -5.13 13.36
C PHE A 52 -7.68 -3.98 14.18
N LEU A 53 -8.25 -2.80 13.99
CA LEU A 53 -7.69 -1.56 14.53
C LEU A 53 -7.67 -1.58 16.06
N VAL A 54 -6.46 -1.59 16.62
CA VAL A 54 -6.22 -1.36 18.04
C VAL A 54 -6.50 0.12 18.32
N THR A 55 -7.54 0.39 19.08
CA THR A 55 -7.95 1.76 19.41
C THR A 55 -7.31 2.21 20.71
N ASN A 56 -7.26 1.34 21.73
CA ASN A 56 -6.66 1.63 23.02
C ASN A 56 -5.79 0.46 23.51
N TYR A 57 -4.78 0.79 24.31
CA TYR A 57 -3.90 -0.14 24.99
C TYR A 57 -3.51 0.45 26.35
N PHE A 58 -3.73 -0.29 27.43
CA PHE A 58 -3.38 0.18 28.78
C PHE A 58 -3.00 -0.96 29.72
N ARG A 59 -2.02 -0.69 30.59
CA ARG A 59 -1.54 -1.59 31.63
C ARG A 59 -2.48 -1.60 32.83
N GLN A 60 -2.83 -2.79 33.31
CA GLN A 60 -3.53 -2.99 34.57
C GLN A 60 -2.52 -3.10 35.71
N LYS A 61 -2.34 -2.03 36.47
CA LYS A 61 -1.33 -1.94 37.55
C LYS A 61 -1.47 -3.02 38.63
N GLN A 62 -2.67 -3.58 38.82
CA GLN A 62 -2.96 -4.54 39.89
C GLN A 62 -2.64 -6.00 39.51
N SER A 63 -2.59 -6.33 38.22
CA SER A 63 -2.55 -7.71 37.71
C SER A 63 -1.35 -8.02 36.81
N ASP A 64 -0.44 -7.06 36.63
CA ASP A 64 0.69 -7.11 35.68
C ASP A 64 0.30 -7.59 34.26
N SER A 65 -0.96 -7.32 33.90
CA SER A 65 -1.55 -7.60 32.60
C SER A 65 -1.80 -6.29 31.87
N CYS A 66 -2.15 -6.41 30.60
CA CYS A 66 -2.63 -5.31 29.80
C CYS A 66 -3.92 -5.68 29.10
N ILE A 67 -4.73 -4.66 28.83
CA ILE A 67 -5.92 -4.79 28.01
C ILE A 67 -5.68 -4.01 26.71
N ILE A 68 -5.92 -4.69 25.60
CA ILE A 68 -5.90 -4.15 24.25
C ILE A 68 -7.35 -4.12 23.76
N VAL A 69 -7.84 -2.95 23.37
CA VAL A 69 -9.17 -2.80 22.79
C VAL A 69 -9.03 -2.65 21.28
N CYS A 70 -9.72 -3.49 20.53
CA CYS A 70 -9.80 -3.41 19.08
C CYS A 70 -11.24 -3.13 18.65
N THR A 71 -11.43 -2.07 17.86
CA THR A 71 -12.76 -1.64 17.41
C THR A 71 -12.71 -1.22 15.95
N TYR A 72 -13.54 -1.85 15.11
CA TYR A 72 -13.63 -1.49 13.70
C TYR A 72 -14.93 -1.97 13.05
N SER A 73 -15.27 -1.38 11.90
CA SER A 73 -16.40 -1.80 11.08
C SER A 73 -15.92 -2.37 9.75
N PHE A 74 -16.43 -3.52 9.34
CA PHE A 74 -16.05 -4.20 8.10
C PHE A 74 -17.25 -4.33 7.15
N PHE A 75 -17.06 -4.00 5.88
CA PHE A 75 -18.08 -4.21 4.83
C PHE A 75 -17.97 -5.61 4.22
N LEU A 76 -18.89 -6.50 4.59
CA LEU A 76 -18.88 -7.92 4.23
C LEU A 76 -18.89 -8.14 2.70
N ASP A 77 -19.67 -7.35 1.95
CA ASP A 77 -19.72 -7.41 0.48
C ASP A 77 -18.39 -7.08 -0.22
N GLU A 78 -17.49 -6.42 0.50
CA GLU A 78 -16.21 -5.93 -0.02
C GLU A 78 -15.03 -6.73 0.58
N ILE A 79 -15.27 -7.81 1.32
CA ILE A 79 -14.21 -8.72 1.81
C ILE A 79 -13.56 -9.47 0.65
N TYR A 80 -14.36 -10.00 -0.27
CA TYR A 80 -13.88 -10.74 -1.43
C TYR A 80 -14.05 -9.94 -2.72
N TYR A 81 -12.99 -9.27 -3.17
CA TYR A 81 -13.02 -8.54 -4.44
C TYR A 81 -13.01 -9.51 -5.63
N ASN A 82 -13.96 -9.35 -6.55
CA ASN A 82 -14.09 -10.19 -7.76
C ASN A 82 -14.21 -11.70 -7.47
N TYR A 83 -14.69 -12.08 -6.29
CA TYR A 83 -15.01 -13.45 -5.91
C TYR A 83 -16.34 -13.44 -5.17
N ASN A 84 -17.29 -14.26 -5.61
CA ASN A 84 -18.59 -14.37 -4.96
C ASN A 84 -18.59 -15.60 -4.05
N CYS A 85 -18.40 -15.37 -2.75
CA CYS A 85 -18.56 -16.40 -1.74
C CYS A 85 -20.07 -16.62 -1.53
N ASN A 86 -20.58 -17.81 -1.83
CA ASN A 86 -21.98 -18.18 -1.59
C ASN A 86 -22.17 -19.04 -0.32
N ASP A 87 -21.08 -19.37 0.36
CA ASP A 87 -21.06 -20.21 1.55
C ASP A 87 -20.82 -19.37 2.81
N ASP A 88 -20.88 -20.02 3.96
CA ASP A 88 -20.59 -19.40 5.25
C ASP A 88 -19.14 -18.91 5.31
N ILE A 89 -18.97 -17.70 5.84
CA ILE A 89 -17.66 -17.10 6.05
C ILE A 89 -17.23 -17.39 7.47
N LYS A 90 -16.17 -18.18 7.63
CA LYS A 90 -15.53 -18.40 8.93
C LYS A 90 -14.63 -17.22 9.25
N VAL A 91 -14.72 -16.72 10.48
CA VAL A 91 -13.96 -15.56 10.91
C VAL A 91 -13.21 -15.88 12.19
N ARG A 92 -11.92 -15.56 12.21
CA ARG A 92 -11.07 -15.65 13.41
C ARG A 92 -10.29 -14.37 13.62
N ILE A 93 -9.80 -14.19 14.84
CA ILE A 93 -8.92 -13.08 15.19
C ILE A 93 -7.57 -13.65 15.62
N ASP A 94 -6.50 -13.18 15.00
CA ASP A 94 -5.11 -13.47 15.35
C ASP A 94 -4.52 -12.25 16.08
N PHE A 95 -3.69 -12.46 17.10
CA PHE A 95 -3.06 -11.41 17.89
C PHE A 95 -1.55 -11.54 17.95
N TYR A 96 -0.88 -10.39 17.88
CA TYR A 96 0.56 -10.26 17.79
C TYR A 96 1.02 -9.24 18.84
N TYR A 97 1.89 -9.67 19.75
CA TYR A 97 2.36 -8.89 20.88
C TYR A 97 3.85 -9.13 21.12
N GLY A 98 4.69 -8.21 20.63
CA GLY A 98 6.13 -8.43 20.52
C GLY A 98 6.42 -9.62 19.62
N ASP A 99 7.21 -10.57 20.13
CA ASP A 99 7.51 -11.83 19.45
C ASP A 99 6.43 -12.91 19.63
N ASN A 100 5.39 -12.66 20.42
CA ASN A 100 4.31 -13.62 20.65
C ASN A 100 3.24 -13.52 19.55
N GLU A 101 2.87 -14.66 18.97
CA GLU A 101 1.78 -14.81 18.00
C GLU A 101 0.74 -15.80 18.56
N VAL A 102 -0.53 -15.37 18.60
CA VAL A 102 -1.68 -16.20 19.01
C VAL A 102 -2.65 -16.27 17.83
N ILE A 103 -2.73 -17.44 17.20
CA ILE A 103 -3.64 -17.71 16.07
C ILE A 103 -4.99 -18.18 16.60
N GLY A 104 -6.07 -17.51 16.23
CA GLY A 104 -7.42 -17.83 16.69
C GLY A 104 -7.57 -17.74 18.21
N ILE A 105 -7.60 -16.51 18.74
CA ILE A 105 -7.66 -16.27 20.19
C ILE A 105 -8.94 -16.87 20.79
N PRO A 106 -8.85 -17.68 21.85
CA PRO A 106 -10.02 -18.13 22.60
C PRO A 106 -10.83 -16.96 23.13
N PHE A 107 -12.15 -17.04 23.03
CA PHE A 107 -13.02 -15.93 23.40
C PHE A 107 -14.25 -16.30 24.22
N THR A 108 -14.71 -15.32 24.99
CA THR A 108 -16.04 -15.27 25.61
C THR A 108 -16.85 -14.14 24.98
N VAL A 109 -18.17 -14.21 25.10
CA VAL A 109 -19.12 -13.27 24.51
C VAL A 109 -19.85 -12.54 25.62
N SER A 110 -19.81 -11.21 25.57
CA SER A 110 -20.50 -10.36 26.53
C SER A 110 -22.02 -10.56 26.49
N THR A 111 -22.66 -10.49 27.66
CA THR A 111 -24.12 -10.42 27.79
C THR A 111 -24.76 -9.26 27.00
N ASN A 112 -24.06 -8.15 26.76
CA ASN A 112 -24.55 -7.05 25.91
C ASN A 112 -24.78 -7.53 24.46
N VAL A 113 -23.85 -8.33 23.91
CA VAL A 113 -23.97 -8.90 22.56
C VAL A 113 -25.17 -9.82 22.48
N LEU A 114 -25.35 -10.69 23.48
CA LEU A 114 -26.46 -11.64 23.53
C LEU A 114 -27.82 -10.93 23.70
N THR A 115 -27.86 -9.83 24.48
CA THR A 115 -29.08 -9.04 24.66
C THR A 115 -29.49 -8.32 23.37
N GLU A 116 -28.52 -7.81 22.59
CA GLU A 116 -28.78 -7.21 21.27
C GLU A 116 -29.14 -8.26 20.20
N ASN A 117 -28.78 -9.53 20.40
CA ASN A 117 -28.96 -10.63 19.44
C ASN A 117 -29.63 -11.84 20.10
N SER A 118 -30.88 -11.67 20.58
CA SER A 118 -31.60 -12.66 21.39
C SER A 118 -31.88 -14.03 20.75
N ASN A 119 -31.49 -14.22 19.49
CA ASN A 119 -31.62 -15.48 18.77
C ASN A 119 -30.40 -16.41 18.95
N ILE A 120 -29.33 -15.94 19.59
CA ILE A 120 -28.09 -16.68 19.80
C ILE A 120 -28.05 -17.18 21.25
N GLU A 121 -27.88 -18.50 21.41
CA GLU A 121 -27.72 -19.16 22.71
C GLU A 121 -26.31 -19.75 22.81
N LEU A 122 -25.64 -19.55 23.96
CA LEU A 122 -24.29 -20.06 24.23
C LEU A 122 -24.26 -20.77 25.58
N ASP A 123 -23.37 -21.76 25.72
CA ASP A 123 -23.08 -22.36 27.03
C ASP A 123 -22.53 -21.30 28.00
N GLU A 124 -22.89 -21.39 29.29
CA GLU A 124 -22.46 -20.44 30.33
C GLU A 124 -20.94 -20.21 30.38
N LYS A 125 -20.13 -21.23 30.06
CA LYS A 125 -18.66 -21.13 30.01
C LYS A 125 -18.12 -20.14 28.96
N TYR A 126 -18.93 -19.80 27.95
CA TYR A 126 -18.56 -18.84 26.89
C TYR A 126 -19.22 -17.48 27.09
N ILE A 127 -19.98 -17.28 28.17
CA ILE A 127 -20.66 -16.01 28.46
C ILE A 127 -19.79 -15.19 29.43
N GLU A 128 -19.59 -13.92 29.09
CA GLU A 128 -18.91 -12.95 29.93
C GLU A 128 -19.92 -11.95 30.51
N TYR A 129 -19.96 -11.84 31.84
CA TYR A 129 -20.85 -10.91 32.54
C TYR A 129 -20.19 -9.53 32.74
N GLU A 130 -18.87 -9.46 32.67
CA GLU A 130 -18.13 -8.20 32.73
C GLU A 130 -17.99 -7.58 31.34
N CYS A 131 -18.40 -6.31 31.22
CA CYS A 131 -18.27 -5.53 29.99
C CYS A 131 -17.20 -4.46 30.12
N PHE A 132 -16.27 -4.44 29.18
CA PHE A 132 -15.37 -3.30 29.03
C PHE A 132 -16.01 -2.23 28.13
N ASP A 133 -16.95 -1.46 28.68
CA ASP A 133 -17.71 -0.44 27.94
C ASP A 133 -16.94 0.87 27.65
N GLY A 134 -15.73 1.01 28.21
CA GLY A 134 -15.03 2.30 28.33
C GLY A 134 -14.54 2.97 27.03
N VAL A 135 -14.61 2.31 25.86
CA VAL A 135 -14.02 2.87 24.61
C VAL A 135 -14.67 2.35 23.31
N THR A 136 -15.96 2.03 23.29
CA THR A 136 -16.61 1.59 22.04
C THR A 136 -17.06 2.80 21.20
N VAL A 137 -16.10 3.61 20.73
CA VAL A 137 -16.37 4.66 19.74
C VAL A 137 -15.98 4.10 18.38
N PHE A 138 -16.97 3.68 17.59
CA PHE A 138 -16.75 3.49 16.16
C PHE A 138 -16.49 4.87 15.57
N SER A 139 -15.33 5.06 14.94
CA SER A 139 -15.00 6.34 14.34
C SER A 139 -16.03 6.66 13.24
N ASP A 140 -16.83 7.70 13.45
CA ASP A 140 -17.71 8.31 12.43
C ASP A 140 -16.92 9.02 11.32
N GLU A 141 -15.58 8.85 11.27
CA GLU A 141 -14.70 9.48 10.29
C GLU A 141 -14.94 8.92 8.88
N SER A 142 -16.04 9.37 8.28
CA SER A 142 -16.23 9.67 6.86
C SER A 142 -15.52 8.72 5.88
N GLU A 143 -15.66 7.41 6.10
CA GLU A 143 -15.85 6.54 4.95
C GLU A 143 -17.09 7.09 4.27
N PHE A 144 -16.87 7.87 3.20
CA PHE A 144 -17.92 8.28 2.27
C PHE A 144 -18.83 7.08 2.12
N ASP A 145 -19.97 7.12 2.80
CA ASP A 145 -20.92 6.05 2.76
C ASP A 145 -21.25 5.98 1.29
N ASN A 146 -20.80 4.91 0.63
CA ASN A 146 -21.17 4.67 -0.72
C ASN A 146 -22.57 4.06 -0.63
N ASP A 147 -23.50 4.83 -0.04
CA ASP A 147 -24.94 4.62 0.18
C ASP A 147 -25.66 4.32 -1.15
N ARG A 148 -24.91 4.32 -2.26
CA ARG A 148 -25.33 4.02 -3.63
C ARG A 148 -24.97 2.61 -4.10
N LYS A 149 -24.02 1.90 -3.48
CA LYS A 149 -23.82 0.46 -3.71
C LYS A 149 -24.73 -0.28 -2.74
N LYS A 150 -25.92 -0.66 -3.21
CA LYS A 150 -26.81 -1.52 -2.44
C LYS A 150 -26.12 -2.82 -2.05
N SER A 151 -26.41 -3.27 -0.83
CA SER A 151 -25.96 -4.57 -0.30
C SER A 151 -26.24 -5.67 -1.32
N LYS A 152 -25.30 -6.60 -1.52
CA LYS A 152 -25.55 -7.78 -2.38
C LYS A 152 -26.34 -8.84 -1.62
N ASN A 153 -26.00 -8.99 -0.34
CA ASN A 153 -26.54 -10.01 0.56
C ASN A 153 -27.04 -9.33 1.84
N SER A 154 -27.99 -9.94 2.52
CA SER A 154 -28.17 -9.74 3.95
C SER A 154 -27.31 -10.76 4.70
N TYR A 155 -26.95 -10.44 5.94
CA TYR A 155 -25.99 -11.23 6.70
C TYR A 155 -26.54 -11.48 8.10
N SER A 156 -26.24 -12.66 8.63
CA SER A 156 -26.42 -13.01 10.04
C SER A 156 -25.15 -13.70 10.53
N PHE A 157 -25.02 -13.91 11.83
CA PHE A 157 -23.83 -14.54 12.39
C PHE A 157 -24.17 -15.48 13.53
N ASP A 158 -23.26 -16.41 13.80
CA ASP A 158 -23.27 -17.34 14.93
C ASP A 158 -21.83 -17.54 15.46
N PHE A 159 -21.67 -18.17 16.62
CA PHE A 159 -20.37 -18.42 17.23
C PHE A 159 -20.00 -19.90 17.21
N ASP A 160 -18.75 -20.18 16.83
CA ASP A 160 -18.10 -21.49 16.95
C ASP A 160 -16.98 -21.37 17.99
N CYS A 161 -17.39 -21.34 19.25
CA CYS A 161 -16.49 -21.13 20.39
C CYS A 161 -15.48 -22.28 20.58
N GLU A 162 -15.79 -23.50 20.12
CA GLU A 162 -14.86 -24.64 20.21
C GLU A 162 -13.65 -24.47 19.28
N ASN A 163 -13.87 -23.87 18.11
CA ASN A 163 -12.81 -23.60 17.15
C ASN A 163 -12.23 -22.18 17.24
N ASN A 164 -12.65 -21.39 18.24
CA ASN A 164 -12.29 -19.97 18.40
C ASN A 164 -12.64 -19.13 17.15
N GLN A 165 -13.83 -19.37 16.58
CA GLN A 165 -14.30 -18.71 15.37
C GLN A 165 -15.73 -18.18 15.55
N PHE A 166 -16.12 -17.26 14.68
CA PHE A 166 -17.53 -16.95 14.45
C PHE A 166 -17.86 -17.08 12.97
N ILE A 167 -19.09 -17.47 12.70
CA ILE A 167 -19.58 -17.83 11.37
C ILE A 167 -20.49 -16.70 10.90
N ILE A 168 -20.25 -16.19 9.69
CA ILE A 168 -21.12 -15.22 9.05
C ILE A 168 -21.89 -15.93 7.93
N HIS A 169 -23.20 -16.02 8.11
CA HIS A 169 -24.12 -16.58 7.13
C HIS A 169 -24.53 -15.52 6.12
N GLN A 170 -24.45 -15.88 4.84
CA GLN A 170 -24.81 -15.00 3.73
C GLN A 170 -26.16 -15.38 3.14
N ILE A 171 -27.07 -14.40 3.08
CA ILE A 171 -28.42 -14.58 2.54
C ILE A 171 -28.55 -13.68 1.31
N PRO A 172 -28.60 -14.22 0.09
CA PRO A 172 -28.70 -13.40 -1.12
C PRO A 172 -29.97 -12.53 -1.12
N GLU A 173 -29.84 -11.22 -1.31
CA GLU A 173 -31.02 -10.35 -1.42
C GLU A 173 -31.69 -10.49 -2.80
N ASN A 174 -33.00 -10.70 -2.80
CA ASN A 174 -33.79 -10.86 -4.02
C ASN A 174 -33.97 -9.51 -4.75
N LYS A 175 -33.24 -9.29 -5.86
CA LYS A 175 -33.24 -8.01 -6.64
C LYS A 175 -34.51 -7.77 -7.50
N TYR A 176 -35.64 -8.38 -7.15
CA TYR A 176 -36.91 -8.27 -7.88
C TYR A 176 -37.76 -7.10 -7.36
N ASN A 177 -37.36 -5.85 -7.64
CA ASN A 177 -38.28 -4.70 -7.81
C ASN A 177 -37.50 -3.37 -7.95
N GLU A 178 -36.78 -3.21 -9.05
CA GLU A 178 -36.27 -1.88 -9.41
C GLU A 178 -36.66 -1.53 -10.84
N SER A 179 -37.05 -0.27 -11.04
CA SER A 179 -37.32 0.27 -12.37
C SER A 179 -36.08 0.15 -13.24
N PHE A 180 -36.27 -0.11 -14.54
CA PHE A 180 -35.20 -0.20 -15.55
C PHE A 180 -34.22 0.98 -15.47
N ILE A 181 -34.73 2.17 -15.16
CA ILE A 181 -33.95 3.40 -15.01
C ILE A 181 -32.94 3.26 -13.85
N LYS A 182 -33.37 2.84 -12.66
CA LYS A 182 -32.47 2.67 -11.49
C LYS A 182 -31.41 1.59 -11.70
N LYS A 183 -31.70 0.56 -12.51
CA LYS A 183 -30.75 -0.50 -12.87
C LYS A 183 -29.69 -0.04 -13.88
N SER A 184 -29.89 1.08 -14.59
CA SER A 184 -29.02 1.44 -15.70
C SER A 184 -27.74 2.13 -15.26
N VAL A 185 -26.65 1.36 -15.23
CA VAL A 185 -25.28 1.83 -14.97
C VAL A 185 -24.74 2.65 -16.15
N VAL A 186 -25.37 2.59 -17.33
CA VAL A 186 -24.87 3.25 -18.56
C VAL A 186 -25.70 4.47 -18.94
N ILE A 187 -27.04 4.33 -18.97
CA ILE A 187 -27.94 5.36 -19.50
C ILE A 187 -27.93 6.58 -18.57
N ILE A 188 -27.98 6.36 -17.24
CA ILE A 188 -27.99 7.48 -16.29
C ILE A 188 -26.69 8.29 -16.36
N PRO A 189 -25.48 7.69 -16.28
CA PRO A 189 -24.25 8.47 -16.41
C PRO A 189 -24.12 9.18 -17.75
N LEU A 190 -24.54 8.54 -18.86
CA LEU A 190 -24.49 9.17 -20.18
C LEU A 190 -25.44 10.37 -20.28
N ILE A 191 -26.68 10.25 -19.80
CA ILE A 191 -27.63 11.37 -19.74
C ILE A 191 -27.09 12.49 -18.84
N ARG A 192 -26.49 12.16 -17.69
CA ARG A 192 -25.83 13.15 -16.82
C ARG A 192 -24.68 13.86 -17.52
N PHE A 193 -23.87 13.13 -18.29
CA PHE A 193 -22.80 13.71 -19.10
C PHE A 193 -23.35 14.65 -20.17
N ILE A 194 -24.34 14.20 -20.96
CA ILE A 194 -24.99 15.03 -21.99
C ILE A 194 -25.58 16.30 -21.36
N PHE A 195 -26.30 16.16 -20.25
CA PHE A 195 -26.89 17.30 -19.53
C PHE A 195 -25.83 18.23 -18.95
N PHE A 196 -24.68 17.68 -18.53
CA PHE A 196 -23.53 18.47 -18.09
C PHE A 196 -22.88 19.24 -19.24
N ILE A 197 -22.70 18.62 -20.43
CA ILE A 197 -22.25 19.32 -21.64
C ILE A 197 -23.25 20.41 -22.03
N LEU A 198 -24.55 20.12 -21.99
CA LEU A 198 -25.60 21.11 -22.25
C LEU A 198 -25.50 22.29 -21.28
N ARG A 199 -25.27 22.03 -19.98
CA ARG A 199 -25.01 23.08 -18.98
C ARG A 199 -23.76 23.89 -19.33
N ILE A 200 -22.67 23.28 -19.79
CA ILE A 200 -21.48 24.01 -20.26
C ILE A 200 -21.85 24.97 -21.39
N VAL A 201 -22.52 24.46 -22.41
CA VAL A 201 -22.90 25.25 -23.59
C VAL A 201 -23.81 26.40 -23.16
N LEU A 202 -24.83 26.13 -22.36
CA LEU A 202 -25.73 27.15 -21.84
C LEU A 202 -24.98 28.17 -20.96
N SER A 203 -24.00 27.72 -20.18
CA SER A 203 -23.14 28.60 -19.38
C SER A 203 -22.29 29.53 -20.21
N VAL A 204 -21.74 29.07 -21.32
CA VAL A 204 -21.01 29.94 -22.26
C VAL A 204 -21.96 30.94 -22.92
N VAL A 205 -23.17 30.51 -23.31
CA VAL A 205 -24.18 31.38 -23.93
C VAL A 205 -24.74 32.43 -22.98
N LEU A 206 -24.92 32.11 -21.70
CA LEU A 206 -25.43 33.04 -20.68
C LEU A 206 -24.33 33.94 -20.06
N LEU A 207 -23.05 33.64 -20.32
CA LEU A 207 -21.93 34.42 -19.79
C LEU A 207 -22.02 35.93 -20.14
N PRO A 208 -22.35 36.33 -21.38
CA PRO A 208 -22.54 37.74 -21.73
C PRO A 208 -23.65 38.42 -20.92
N TYR A 209 -24.75 37.71 -20.65
CA TYR A 209 -25.85 38.23 -19.84
C TYR A 209 -25.38 38.57 -18.41
N PHE A 210 -24.62 37.68 -17.76
CA PHE A 210 -24.11 37.93 -16.41
C PHE A 210 -23.01 39.00 -16.34
N ILE A 211 -22.26 39.18 -17.43
CA ILE A 211 -21.32 40.31 -17.57
C ILE A 211 -22.11 41.63 -17.65
N ILE A 212 -23.16 41.69 -18.47
CA ILE A 212 -24.04 42.86 -18.58
C ILE A 212 -24.76 43.13 -17.26
N ASP A 213 -25.32 42.12 -16.61
CA ASP A 213 -25.98 42.22 -15.30
C ASP A 213 -25.01 42.76 -14.23
N GLY A 214 -23.77 42.27 -14.20
CA GLY A 214 -22.73 42.78 -13.31
C GLY A 214 -22.33 44.23 -13.62
N PHE A 215 -22.28 44.60 -14.91
CA PHE A 215 -22.02 45.97 -15.34
C PHE A 215 -23.17 46.91 -14.92
N LEU A 216 -24.43 46.53 -15.15
CA LEU A 216 -25.62 47.30 -14.76
C LEU A 216 -25.77 47.42 -13.23
N ALA A 217 -25.45 46.37 -12.49
CA ALA A 217 -25.43 46.42 -11.02
C ALA A 217 -24.33 47.35 -10.48
N ALA A 218 -23.18 47.44 -11.15
CA ALA A 218 -22.12 48.37 -10.77
C ALA A 218 -22.49 49.85 -11.03
N LEU A 219 -23.45 50.09 -11.93
CA LEU A 219 -24.04 51.42 -12.22
C LEU A 219 -25.28 51.74 -11.36
N ASP A 220 -25.63 50.91 -10.38
CA ASP A 220 -26.85 51.03 -9.55
C ASP A 220 -28.18 50.96 -10.31
N ILE A 221 -28.15 50.54 -11.58
CA ILE A 221 -29.37 50.35 -12.38
C ILE A 221 -30.10 49.08 -11.90
N LEU A 222 -29.35 48.08 -11.48
CA LEU A 222 -29.85 46.83 -10.93
C LEU A 222 -29.39 46.64 -9.47
N PRO A 223 -30.13 45.86 -8.64
CA PRO A 223 -29.76 45.62 -7.26
C PRO A 223 -28.37 45.00 -7.12
N ARG A 224 -27.51 45.61 -6.31
CA ARG A 224 -26.18 45.09 -6.01
C ARG A 224 -26.26 43.81 -5.19
N ARG A 225 -25.35 42.86 -5.46
CA ARG A 225 -25.07 41.78 -4.51
C ARG A 225 -24.24 42.34 -3.34
N LYS A 226 -24.45 41.82 -2.12
CA LYS A 226 -23.80 42.31 -0.88
C LYS A 226 -22.27 42.24 -1.00
N THR A 227 -21.64 43.35 -1.38
CA THR A 227 -20.20 43.60 -1.37
C THR A 227 -19.93 44.91 -0.63
N GLN A 228 -18.73 45.07 -0.05
CA GLN A 228 -18.32 46.35 0.53
C GLN A 228 -18.34 47.47 -0.55
N LEU A 229 -18.60 48.70 -0.12
CA LEU A 229 -18.55 49.87 -1.00
C LEU A 229 -17.12 50.09 -1.52
N ILE A 230 -16.99 50.32 -2.83
CA ILE A 230 -15.70 50.52 -3.51
C ILE A 230 -15.78 51.85 -4.26
N ASP A 231 -14.87 52.79 -3.94
CA ASP A 231 -14.94 54.17 -4.43
C ASP A 231 -14.62 54.32 -5.93
N SER A 232 -13.87 53.39 -6.52
CA SER A 232 -13.52 53.43 -7.94
C SER A 232 -14.55 52.69 -8.79
N LEU A 233 -15.20 53.40 -9.73
CA LEU A 233 -16.20 52.86 -10.65
C LEU A 233 -15.66 51.67 -11.48
N ALA A 234 -14.46 51.79 -12.04
CA ALA A 234 -13.84 50.72 -12.83
C ALA A 234 -13.57 49.47 -11.97
N LYS A 235 -13.12 49.67 -10.72
CA LYS A 235 -12.90 48.59 -9.76
C LYS A 235 -14.21 47.95 -9.31
N ASN A 236 -15.28 48.74 -9.15
CA ASN A 236 -16.61 48.27 -8.81
C ASN A 236 -17.21 47.42 -9.95
N ILE A 237 -17.11 47.87 -11.21
CA ILE A 237 -17.53 47.12 -12.40
C ILE A 237 -16.83 45.76 -12.45
N PHE A 238 -15.51 45.75 -12.31
CA PHE A 238 -14.74 44.50 -12.34
C PHE A 238 -15.15 43.54 -11.21
N VAL A 239 -15.37 44.07 -9.99
CA VAL A 239 -15.78 43.26 -8.84
C VAL A 239 -17.18 42.68 -9.02
N GLN A 240 -18.16 43.45 -9.48
CA GLN A 240 -19.53 42.96 -9.68
C GLN A 240 -19.60 41.91 -10.80
N ILE A 241 -18.93 42.15 -11.93
CA ILE A 241 -18.80 41.14 -13.01
C ILE A 241 -18.17 39.86 -12.47
N LYS A 242 -17.05 39.98 -11.73
CA LYS A 242 -16.36 38.82 -11.14
C LYS A 242 -17.25 38.06 -10.17
N VAL A 243 -18.03 38.73 -9.32
CA VAL A 243 -18.93 38.09 -8.35
C VAL A 243 -20.08 37.37 -9.05
N ASN A 244 -20.70 38.00 -10.05
CA ASN A 244 -21.81 37.41 -10.80
C ASN A 244 -21.37 36.21 -11.63
N VAL A 245 -20.25 36.32 -12.35
CA VAL A 245 -19.65 35.20 -13.09
C VAL A 245 -19.18 34.10 -12.14
N SER A 246 -18.52 34.44 -11.03
CA SER A 246 -18.05 33.44 -10.04
C SER A 246 -19.20 32.70 -9.37
N SER A 247 -20.28 33.40 -9.01
CA SER A 247 -21.49 32.77 -8.47
C SER A 247 -22.15 31.84 -9.48
N PHE A 248 -22.24 32.26 -10.74
CA PHE A 248 -22.76 31.43 -11.82
C PHE A 248 -21.90 30.18 -12.05
N MET A 249 -20.57 30.35 -12.10
CA MET A 249 -19.62 29.24 -12.24
C MET A 249 -19.66 28.30 -11.04
N LYS A 250 -19.71 28.80 -9.80
CA LYS A 250 -19.84 27.98 -8.59
C LYS A 250 -21.14 27.17 -8.56
N THR A 251 -22.24 27.74 -9.06
CA THR A 251 -23.55 27.08 -9.11
C THR A 251 -23.58 26.04 -10.24
N SER A 252 -23.00 26.35 -11.40
CA SER A 252 -23.01 25.50 -12.59
C SER A 252 -21.94 24.39 -12.55
N PHE A 253 -20.82 24.63 -11.86
CA PHE A 253 -19.62 23.80 -11.84
C PHE A 253 -19.09 23.53 -10.42
N LYS A 254 -19.92 22.99 -9.51
CA LYS A 254 -19.36 22.46 -8.25
C LYS A 254 -18.33 21.37 -8.57
N ARG A 255 -17.19 21.35 -7.88
CA ARG A 255 -16.10 20.40 -8.11
C ARG A 255 -16.55 18.94 -8.00
N ASP A 256 -17.51 18.67 -7.11
CA ASP A 256 -18.09 17.34 -6.90
C ASP A 256 -18.95 16.88 -8.09
N LEU A 257 -19.58 17.83 -8.82
CA LEU A 257 -20.32 17.54 -10.05
C LEU A 257 -19.39 17.16 -11.21
N PHE A 258 -18.14 17.65 -11.25
CA PHE A 258 -17.19 17.28 -12.31
C PHE A 258 -16.80 15.79 -12.25
N PHE A 259 -16.55 15.27 -11.05
CA PHE A 259 -16.27 13.84 -10.86
C PHE A 259 -17.46 12.96 -11.24
N GLU A 260 -18.67 13.31 -10.79
CA GLU A 260 -19.87 12.53 -11.11
C GLU A 260 -20.26 12.61 -12.60
N ASN A 261 -20.08 13.78 -13.22
CA ASN A 261 -20.62 14.01 -14.55
C ASN A 261 -19.64 13.78 -15.68
N ILE A 262 -18.31 13.77 -15.46
CA ILE A 262 -17.33 13.48 -16.52
C ILE A 262 -16.56 12.19 -16.25
N ARG A 263 -15.98 12.04 -15.05
CA ARG A 263 -15.11 10.90 -14.74
C ARG A 263 -15.88 9.58 -14.74
N ARG A 264 -17.02 9.49 -14.05
CA ARG A 264 -17.84 8.26 -14.00
C ARG A 264 -18.25 7.77 -15.39
N PRO A 265 -18.83 8.58 -16.30
CA PRO A 265 -19.13 8.16 -17.66
C PRO A 265 -17.92 7.61 -18.42
N ILE A 266 -16.74 8.23 -18.30
CA ILE A 266 -15.52 7.74 -18.96
C ILE A 266 -15.13 6.35 -18.42
N TYR A 267 -15.20 6.14 -17.11
CA TYR A 267 -14.95 4.82 -16.52
C TYR A 267 -15.97 3.77 -17.00
N GLU A 268 -17.25 4.12 -17.09
CA GLU A 268 -18.27 3.21 -17.60
C GLU A 268 -18.10 2.89 -19.10
N LEU A 269 -17.75 3.88 -19.92
CA LEU A 269 -17.41 3.65 -21.33
C LEU A 269 -16.19 2.74 -21.47
N ALA A 270 -15.16 2.93 -20.65
CA ALA A 270 -14.00 2.04 -20.61
C ALA A 270 -14.39 0.60 -20.21
N ARG A 271 -15.29 0.43 -19.23
CA ARG A 271 -15.83 -0.88 -18.82
C ARG A 271 -16.63 -1.55 -19.92
N ILE A 272 -17.49 -0.82 -20.63
CA ILE A 272 -18.24 -1.35 -21.77
C ILE A 272 -17.30 -1.76 -22.89
N TYR A 273 -16.32 -0.92 -23.21
CA TYR A 273 -15.32 -1.21 -24.22
C TYR A 273 -14.51 -2.46 -23.85
N TYR A 274 -14.06 -2.57 -22.60
CA TYR A 274 -13.41 -3.77 -22.08
C TYR A 274 -14.29 -5.00 -22.18
N LYS A 275 -15.55 -4.92 -21.76
CA LYS A 275 -16.50 -6.04 -21.87
C LYS A 275 -16.69 -6.50 -23.32
N PHE A 276 -16.71 -5.56 -24.27
CA PHE A 276 -16.76 -5.88 -25.69
C PHE A 276 -15.48 -6.58 -26.16
N LEU A 277 -14.31 -6.10 -25.75
CA LEU A 277 -13.03 -6.75 -26.05
C LEU A 277 -12.95 -8.17 -25.45
N SER A 278 -13.44 -8.35 -24.22
CA SER A 278 -13.45 -9.63 -23.51
C SER A 278 -14.41 -10.68 -24.11
N LYS A 279 -15.28 -10.30 -25.06
CA LYS A 279 -16.07 -11.29 -25.83
C LYS A 279 -15.21 -12.07 -26.82
N LYS A 280 -14.03 -11.55 -27.20
CA LYS A 280 -13.09 -12.27 -28.05
C LYS A 280 -12.30 -13.29 -27.22
N PRO A 281 -11.90 -14.42 -27.83
CA PRO A 281 -11.02 -15.37 -27.17
C PRO A 281 -9.70 -14.70 -26.80
N ILE A 282 -9.12 -15.15 -25.69
CA ILE A 282 -7.80 -14.71 -25.24
C ILE A 282 -6.72 -15.24 -26.18
N VAL A 283 -5.64 -14.48 -26.36
CA VAL A 283 -4.46 -14.94 -27.10
C VAL A 283 -3.61 -15.77 -26.14
N LYS A 284 -3.67 -17.09 -26.32
CA LYS A 284 -3.14 -18.11 -25.40
C LYS A 284 -1.66 -17.96 -25.05
N ASN A 285 -0.87 -17.48 -26.00
CA ASN A 285 0.58 -17.33 -25.90
C ASN A 285 1.05 -15.87 -25.75
N GLN A 286 0.14 -14.93 -25.43
CA GLN A 286 0.50 -13.51 -25.29
C GLN A 286 0.77 -13.13 -23.82
N ILE A 287 1.92 -12.52 -23.57
CA ILE A 287 2.33 -11.95 -22.29
C ILE A 287 2.42 -10.43 -22.42
N ALA A 288 1.70 -9.69 -21.56
CA ALA A 288 1.81 -8.23 -21.50
C ALA A 288 2.55 -7.77 -20.23
N PHE A 289 3.66 -7.08 -20.42
CA PHE A 289 4.37 -6.37 -19.36
C PHE A 289 3.87 -4.93 -19.27
N MET A 290 3.50 -4.48 -18.08
CA MET A 290 2.96 -3.14 -17.84
C MET A 290 3.63 -2.48 -16.64
N SER A 291 4.19 -1.29 -16.84
CA SER A 291 4.78 -0.49 -15.76
C SER A 291 4.39 0.97 -15.89
N GLY A 292 4.09 1.59 -14.75
CA GLY A 292 3.83 3.02 -14.62
C GLY A 292 4.99 3.79 -13.96
N ARG A 293 6.15 3.13 -13.82
CA ARG A 293 7.34 3.65 -13.12
C ARG A 293 8.50 3.97 -14.06
N ARG A 294 8.56 3.31 -15.21
CA ARG A 294 9.69 3.31 -16.15
C ARG A 294 9.21 3.29 -17.59
N ASP A 295 10.00 3.84 -18.51
CA ASP A 295 9.68 3.89 -19.94
C ASP A 295 10.12 2.63 -20.70
N GLU A 296 10.98 1.82 -20.09
CA GLU A 296 11.51 0.56 -20.63
C GLU A 296 11.33 -0.58 -19.63
N ILE A 297 11.53 -1.83 -20.07
CA ILE A 297 11.52 -2.96 -19.13
C ILE A 297 12.71 -2.85 -18.17
N GLY A 298 12.49 -3.13 -16.89
CA GLY A 298 13.54 -3.08 -15.88
C GLY A 298 13.08 -3.68 -14.56
N GLY A 299 13.98 -3.86 -13.60
CA GLY A 299 13.68 -4.48 -12.30
C GLY A 299 13.22 -5.93 -12.46
N ASN A 300 12.40 -6.44 -11.52
CA ASN A 300 11.99 -7.85 -11.51
C ASN A 300 11.43 -8.38 -12.86
N PRO A 301 10.59 -7.64 -13.61
CA PRO A 301 10.12 -8.10 -14.92
C PRO A 301 11.21 -8.35 -15.95
N GLU A 302 12.31 -7.57 -15.93
CA GLU A 302 13.39 -7.70 -16.91
C GLU A 302 14.13 -9.03 -16.76
N TYR A 303 14.46 -9.40 -15.53
CA TYR A 303 15.14 -10.67 -15.23
C TYR A 303 14.31 -11.87 -15.71
N VAL A 304 13.00 -11.83 -15.47
CA VAL A 304 12.07 -12.87 -15.96
C VAL A 304 11.98 -12.86 -17.49
N TYR A 305 11.83 -11.68 -18.10
CA TYR A 305 11.76 -11.53 -19.56
C TYR A 305 13.01 -12.06 -20.25
N ASN A 306 14.20 -11.75 -19.72
CA ASN A 306 15.48 -12.17 -20.30
C ASN A 306 15.63 -13.70 -20.38
N LEU A 307 14.98 -14.47 -19.49
CA LEU A 307 14.99 -15.94 -19.55
C LEU A 307 14.07 -16.53 -20.63
N ILE A 308 13.03 -15.80 -21.05
CA ILE A 308 12.00 -16.33 -21.97
C ILE A 308 11.87 -15.57 -23.28
N LYS A 309 12.58 -14.44 -23.46
CA LYS A 309 12.45 -13.56 -24.64
C LYS A 309 12.75 -14.23 -25.98
N ASP A 310 13.61 -15.25 -25.99
CA ASP A 310 14.03 -15.95 -27.21
C ASP A 310 13.01 -17.01 -27.67
N ARG A 311 11.94 -17.23 -26.90
CA ARG A 311 10.85 -18.14 -27.23
C ARG A 311 9.98 -17.56 -28.35
N LYS A 312 10.07 -18.16 -29.53
CA LYS A 312 9.30 -17.76 -30.73
C LYS A 312 7.80 -18.11 -30.65
N ASP A 313 7.44 -19.01 -29.75
CA ASP A 313 6.07 -19.44 -29.48
C ASP A 313 5.30 -18.46 -28.58
N ILE A 314 5.94 -17.41 -28.06
CA ILE A 314 5.34 -16.42 -27.15
C ILE A 314 5.30 -15.04 -27.80
N GLU A 315 4.15 -14.36 -27.68
CA GLU A 315 3.96 -12.99 -28.14
C GLU A 315 4.11 -12.00 -26.96
N PHE A 316 5.17 -11.19 -26.97
CA PHE A 316 5.42 -10.20 -25.94
C PHE A 316 4.81 -8.83 -26.29
N LYS A 317 4.13 -8.21 -25.32
CA LYS A 317 3.54 -6.86 -25.41
C LYS A 317 3.99 -6.00 -24.25
N PHE A 318 4.15 -4.70 -24.49
CA PHE A 318 4.65 -3.76 -23.50
C PHE A 318 3.76 -2.53 -23.39
N LEU A 319 3.46 -2.09 -22.17
CA LEU A 319 2.87 -0.79 -21.85
C LEU A 319 3.67 -0.16 -20.71
N MET A 320 4.69 0.63 -21.09
CA MET A 320 5.61 1.28 -20.17
C MET A 320 5.45 2.80 -20.27
N PHE A 321 5.52 3.47 -19.13
CA PHE A 321 5.61 4.92 -19.03
C PHE A 321 6.09 5.31 -17.61
N SER A 322 6.98 6.30 -17.50
CA SER A 322 7.44 6.85 -16.21
C SER A 322 6.60 8.05 -15.72
N ASP A 323 6.01 8.81 -16.64
CA ASP A 323 5.17 9.98 -16.32
C ASP A 323 3.88 9.54 -15.58
N PRO A 324 3.62 10.03 -14.34
CA PRO A 324 2.38 9.74 -13.61
C PRO A 324 1.10 10.10 -14.38
N ALA A 325 1.15 11.12 -15.25
CA ALA A 325 0.03 11.48 -16.13
C ALA A 325 -0.21 10.44 -17.24
N GLY A 326 0.74 9.56 -17.51
CA GLY A 326 0.64 8.40 -18.41
C GLY A 326 -0.55 7.51 -18.12
N HIS A 327 -0.93 7.33 -16.85
CA HIS A 327 -2.13 6.59 -16.48
C HIS A 327 -3.44 7.26 -16.97
N ARG A 328 -3.42 8.56 -17.30
CA ARG A 328 -4.60 9.34 -17.73
C ARG A 328 -4.61 9.57 -19.24
N ARG A 329 -3.51 9.29 -19.94
CA ARG A 329 -3.41 9.46 -21.40
C ARG A 329 -4.35 8.47 -22.09
N ILE A 330 -5.25 8.96 -22.94
CA ILE A 330 -6.27 8.15 -23.63
C ILE A 330 -5.62 7.00 -24.42
N LYS A 331 -4.49 7.26 -25.09
CA LYS A 331 -3.70 6.24 -25.81
C LYS A 331 -3.31 5.07 -24.90
N ASN A 332 -2.82 5.37 -23.69
CA ASN A 332 -2.40 4.35 -22.72
C ASN A 332 -3.60 3.60 -22.14
N VAL A 333 -4.69 4.31 -21.85
CA VAL A 333 -5.95 3.68 -21.41
C VAL A 333 -6.47 2.70 -22.45
N ILE A 334 -6.57 3.11 -23.72
CA ILE A 334 -7.05 2.21 -24.80
C ILE A 334 -6.11 1.03 -24.99
N LYS A 335 -4.79 1.26 -24.98
CA LYS A 335 -3.79 0.18 -25.10
C LYS A 335 -3.88 -0.79 -23.93
N PHE A 336 -4.01 -0.29 -22.70
CA PHE A 336 -4.26 -1.09 -21.51
C PHE A 336 -5.51 -1.96 -21.65
N LEU A 337 -6.67 -1.39 -21.99
CA LEU A 337 -7.92 -2.14 -22.08
C LEU A 337 -7.83 -3.27 -23.12
N LYS A 338 -7.13 -3.04 -24.24
CA LYS A 338 -6.86 -4.07 -25.24
C LYS A 338 -5.98 -5.18 -24.68
N LEU A 339 -4.80 -4.84 -24.16
CA LEU A 339 -3.83 -5.83 -23.65
C LEU A 339 -4.41 -6.62 -22.47
N TYR A 340 -5.13 -5.96 -21.56
CA TYR A 340 -5.74 -6.59 -20.40
C TYR A 340 -6.96 -7.46 -20.73
N ALA A 341 -7.56 -7.29 -21.92
CA ALA A 341 -8.65 -8.14 -22.38
C ALA A 341 -8.18 -9.34 -23.22
N THR A 342 -6.99 -9.23 -23.85
CA THR A 342 -6.50 -10.22 -24.82
C THR A 342 -5.28 -11.04 -24.37
N SER A 343 -4.46 -10.57 -23.42
CA SER A 343 -3.26 -11.32 -22.99
C SER A 343 -3.60 -12.41 -22.00
N LYS A 344 -3.10 -13.63 -22.21
CA LYS A 344 -3.26 -14.73 -21.24
C LYS A 344 -2.59 -14.41 -19.92
N VAL A 345 -1.38 -13.84 -19.98
CA VAL A 345 -0.62 -13.39 -18.80
C VAL A 345 -0.40 -11.88 -18.87
N VAL A 346 -0.59 -11.21 -17.73
CA VAL A 346 -0.30 -9.78 -17.56
C VAL A 346 0.61 -9.62 -16.35
N ILE A 347 1.69 -8.87 -16.49
CA ILE A 347 2.72 -8.68 -15.47
C ILE A 347 2.81 -7.19 -15.14
N VAL A 348 2.79 -6.87 -13.84
CA VAL A 348 3.03 -5.53 -13.28
C VAL A 348 4.14 -5.59 -12.21
N ASP A 349 4.84 -4.48 -11.99
CA ASP A 349 5.96 -4.37 -11.04
C ASP A 349 5.75 -3.35 -9.91
N ASP A 350 4.65 -2.59 -9.96
CA ASP A 350 4.30 -1.58 -8.96
C ASP A 350 2.77 -1.36 -8.95
N TYR A 351 2.31 -0.36 -8.20
CA TYR A 351 0.94 0.12 -8.26
C TYR A 351 0.59 0.64 -9.66
N PHE A 352 -0.15 -0.17 -10.42
CA PHE A 352 -0.60 0.16 -11.77
C PHE A 352 -2.06 0.62 -11.79
N ARG A 353 -2.29 1.93 -11.68
CA ARG A 353 -3.64 2.54 -11.49
C ARG A 353 -4.68 2.15 -12.55
N LEU A 354 -4.24 1.79 -13.76
CA LEU A 354 -5.15 1.40 -14.84
C LEU A 354 -5.93 0.12 -14.53
N LEU A 355 -5.39 -0.78 -13.69
CA LEU A 355 -6.09 -1.99 -13.26
C LEU A 355 -7.44 -1.66 -12.60
N ASN A 356 -7.53 -0.55 -11.88
CA ASN A 356 -8.74 -0.14 -11.16
C ASN A 356 -9.89 0.32 -12.08
N LEU A 357 -9.65 0.47 -13.39
CA LEU A 357 -10.68 0.91 -14.34
C LEU A 357 -11.76 -0.16 -14.55
N VAL A 358 -11.33 -1.42 -14.60
CA VAL A 358 -12.15 -2.55 -15.05
C VAL A 358 -11.83 -3.79 -14.24
N THR A 359 -12.84 -4.64 -14.05
CA THR A 359 -12.66 -5.92 -13.39
C THR A 359 -11.98 -6.92 -14.33
N LYS A 360 -10.94 -7.61 -13.84
CA LYS A 360 -10.22 -8.64 -14.58
C LYS A 360 -11.17 -9.77 -15.02
N ARG A 361 -11.08 -10.23 -16.28
CA ARG A 361 -11.71 -11.48 -16.72
C ARG A 361 -10.97 -12.70 -16.14
N GLU A 362 -11.67 -13.78 -15.85
CA GLU A 362 -11.10 -14.96 -15.18
C GLU A 362 -9.96 -15.64 -15.96
N ASP A 363 -10.03 -15.65 -17.30
CA ASP A 363 -9.02 -16.28 -18.16
C ASP A 363 -7.64 -15.59 -18.12
N VAL A 364 -7.58 -14.32 -17.70
CA VAL A 364 -6.33 -13.55 -17.60
C VAL A 364 -5.66 -13.86 -16.27
N LYS A 365 -4.38 -14.23 -16.31
CA LYS A 365 -3.54 -14.38 -15.12
C LYS A 365 -2.70 -13.13 -14.90
N LEU A 366 -2.99 -12.41 -13.82
CA LEU A 366 -2.32 -11.18 -13.44
C LEU A 366 -1.26 -11.45 -12.37
N PHE A 367 -0.02 -11.20 -12.72
CA PHE A 367 1.16 -11.34 -11.88
C PHE A 367 1.63 -9.97 -11.39
N GLN A 368 1.85 -9.87 -10.08
CA GLN A 368 2.52 -8.75 -9.43
C GLN A 368 3.93 -9.21 -9.03
N LEU A 369 4.95 -8.66 -9.69
CA LEU A 369 6.34 -8.99 -9.36
C LEU A 369 6.94 -8.05 -8.30
N TRP A 370 6.23 -6.95 -8.02
CA TRP A 370 6.60 -5.91 -7.07
C TRP A 370 8.02 -5.35 -7.30
N HIS A 371 8.44 -4.43 -6.42
CA HIS A 371 9.76 -3.80 -6.49
C HIS A 371 10.59 -4.05 -5.23
N ALA A 372 9.95 -4.22 -4.06
CA ALA A 372 10.65 -4.43 -2.79
C ALA A 372 10.96 -5.91 -2.56
N CYS A 373 12.09 -6.19 -1.90
CA CYS A 373 12.48 -7.56 -1.54
C CYS A 373 11.72 -8.08 -0.32
N GLY A 374 11.44 -7.23 0.66
CA GLY A 374 10.72 -7.58 1.87
C GLY A 374 9.65 -6.58 2.27
N ALA A 375 9.06 -6.78 3.45
CA ALA A 375 8.00 -5.93 4.01
C ALA A 375 8.47 -5.30 5.33
N PHE A 376 9.16 -4.16 5.25
CA PHE A 376 9.58 -3.41 6.43
C PHE A 376 8.39 -2.63 7.04
N LYS A 377 7.79 -1.76 6.22
CA LYS A 377 6.73 -0.82 6.60
C LYS A 377 5.37 -1.33 6.18
N THR A 378 4.35 -1.03 6.98
CA THR A 378 2.96 -1.30 6.60
C THR A 378 2.60 -0.60 5.28
N PHE A 379 1.90 -1.30 4.39
CA PHE A 379 1.46 -0.76 3.09
C PHE A 379 0.08 -1.30 2.71
N GLY A 380 -0.56 -0.66 1.74
CA GLY A 380 -1.85 -1.10 1.21
C GLY A 380 -2.90 -1.31 2.31
N PHE A 381 -3.62 -2.42 2.26
CA PHE A 381 -4.73 -2.74 3.15
C PHE A 381 -4.33 -3.02 4.60
N THR A 382 -3.06 -3.25 4.91
CA THR A 382 -2.58 -3.26 6.31
C THR A 382 -2.78 -1.90 6.99
N ARG A 383 -2.89 -0.83 6.20
CA ARG A 383 -3.20 0.52 6.70
C ARG A 383 -4.69 0.84 6.66
N LEU A 384 -5.58 -0.13 6.45
CA LEU A 384 -7.03 0.08 6.52
C LEU A 384 -7.41 0.70 7.88
N GLY A 385 -8.30 1.71 7.85
CA GLY A 385 -8.68 2.47 9.03
C GLY A 385 -7.66 3.52 9.50
N LYS A 386 -6.44 3.55 8.95
CA LYS A 386 -5.43 4.57 9.27
C LYS A 386 -5.46 5.72 8.27
N LYS A 387 -5.06 6.92 8.71
CA LYS A 387 -4.92 8.09 7.84
C LYS A 387 -4.00 7.80 6.65
N GLY A 388 -4.49 8.08 5.44
CA GLY A 388 -3.77 7.83 4.18
C GLY A 388 -3.79 6.37 3.71
N GLY A 389 -4.41 5.44 4.44
CA GLY A 389 -4.67 4.07 4.00
C GLY A 389 -5.76 3.98 2.93
N PRO A 390 -5.84 2.84 2.22
CA PRO A 390 -6.93 2.59 1.27
C PRO A 390 -8.25 2.38 2.01
N LYS A 391 -9.36 2.61 1.31
CA LYS A 391 -10.69 2.24 1.79
C LYS A 391 -10.95 0.77 1.49
N GLN A 392 -11.77 0.08 2.30
CA GLN A 392 -12.12 -1.32 2.03
C GLN A 392 -12.73 -1.54 0.63
N THR A 393 -13.45 -0.52 0.13
CA THR A 393 -14.08 -0.51 -1.21
C THR A 393 -13.11 -0.29 -2.37
N ASP A 394 -11.83 0.02 -2.10
CA ASP A 394 -10.85 0.26 -3.15
C ASP A 394 -10.46 -1.06 -3.85
N PRO A 395 -10.37 -1.07 -5.19
CA PRO A 395 -9.97 -2.27 -5.94
C PRO A 395 -8.46 -2.53 -5.96
N ASN A 396 -7.65 -1.65 -5.34
CA ASN A 396 -6.20 -1.60 -5.47
C ASN A 396 -5.56 -2.95 -5.09
N HIS A 397 -4.74 -3.53 -5.97
CA HIS A 397 -4.00 -4.78 -5.73
C HIS A 397 -4.83 -6.07 -5.58
N ARG A 398 -6.14 -5.99 -5.35
CA ARG A 398 -7.01 -7.13 -5.00
C ARG A 398 -7.34 -8.09 -6.15
N MET A 399 -6.77 -7.87 -7.34
CA MET A 399 -7.05 -8.64 -8.55
C MET A 399 -5.86 -9.50 -9.00
N TYR A 400 -4.75 -9.51 -8.25
CA TYR A 400 -3.59 -10.33 -8.59
C TYR A 400 -3.93 -11.81 -8.40
N ASP A 401 -3.63 -12.63 -9.41
CA ASP A 401 -3.70 -14.08 -9.27
C ASP A 401 -2.42 -14.60 -8.60
N TYR A 402 -1.29 -13.93 -8.82
CA TYR A 402 -0.01 -14.24 -8.21
C TYR A 402 0.68 -12.94 -7.80
N ALA A 403 1.11 -12.85 -6.54
CA ALA A 403 2.05 -11.86 -6.06
C ALA A 403 3.30 -12.60 -5.56
N ILE A 404 4.47 -12.26 -6.08
CA ILE A 404 5.71 -12.93 -5.67
C ILE A 404 6.28 -12.28 -4.42
N VAL A 405 6.95 -13.08 -3.60
CA VAL A 405 7.66 -12.63 -2.40
C VAL A 405 8.98 -13.37 -2.22
N SER A 406 9.88 -12.83 -1.39
CA SER A 406 11.20 -13.43 -1.11
C SER A 406 11.14 -14.71 -0.27
N SER A 407 10.15 -14.83 0.61
CA SER A 407 9.98 -15.98 1.51
C SER A 407 8.53 -16.17 1.94
N GLN A 408 8.22 -17.36 2.44
CA GLN A 408 6.94 -17.70 3.03
C GLN A 408 6.63 -16.86 4.28
N GLU A 409 7.66 -16.46 5.03
CA GLU A 409 7.56 -15.61 6.23
C GLU A 409 6.82 -14.29 5.93
N ILE A 410 7.17 -13.62 4.83
CA ILE A 410 6.58 -12.32 4.48
C ILE A 410 5.29 -12.44 3.65
N ALA A 411 4.94 -13.65 3.19
CA ALA A 411 3.78 -13.88 2.34
C ALA A 411 2.49 -13.38 3.01
N LYS A 412 2.33 -13.60 4.33
CA LYS A 412 1.15 -13.15 5.09
C LYS A 412 0.99 -11.63 5.08
N HIS A 413 2.10 -10.89 5.16
CA HIS A 413 2.11 -9.42 5.13
C HIS A 413 1.74 -8.87 3.75
N TYR A 414 2.21 -9.52 2.68
CA TYR A 414 1.83 -9.16 1.32
C TYR A 414 0.39 -9.55 0.98
N ALA A 415 -0.11 -10.69 1.47
CA ALA A 415 -1.49 -11.10 1.31
C ALA A 415 -2.44 -10.08 1.96
N GLU A 416 -2.13 -9.66 3.19
CA GLU A 416 -2.86 -8.60 3.88
C GLU A 416 -2.75 -7.26 3.16
N GLY A 417 -1.53 -6.79 2.86
CA GLY A 417 -1.28 -5.50 2.23
C GLY A 417 -1.95 -5.35 0.85
N PHE A 418 -2.02 -6.43 0.07
CA PHE A 418 -2.69 -6.43 -1.24
C PHE A 418 -4.17 -6.85 -1.20
N GLY A 419 -4.69 -7.31 -0.06
CA GLY A 419 -6.05 -7.82 0.07
C GLY A 419 -6.29 -9.08 -0.77
N LEU A 420 -5.29 -9.96 -0.82
CA LEU A 420 -5.29 -11.24 -1.54
C LEU A 420 -5.53 -12.42 -0.59
N SER A 421 -5.81 -13.58 -1.17
CA SER A 421 -5.75 -14.85 -0.43
C SER A 421 -4.30 -15.27 -0.24
N ASP A 422 -4.02 -16.00 0.83
CA ASP A 422 -2.66 -16.44 1.15
C ASP A 422 -2.07 -17.29 0.01
N GLU A 423 -2.87 -18.16 -0.64
CA GLU A 423 -2.38 -18.99 -1.74
C GLU A 423 -2.08 -18.22 -3.04
N ASN A 424 -2.52 -16.96 -3.13
CA ASN A 424 -2.20 -16.07 -4.25
C ASN A 424 -0.84 -15.36 -4.04
N VAL A 425 -0.21 -15.49 -2.88
CA VAL A 425 1.10 -14.92 -2.59
C VAL A 425 2.13 -16.05 -2.54
N VAL A 426 3.07 -16.05 -3.47
CA VAL A 426 3.95 -17.18 -3.73
C VAL A 426 5.39 -16.81 -3.43
N ALA A 427 6.03 -17.57 -2.53
CA ALA A 427 7.45 -17.47 -2.26
C ALA A 427 8.26 -18.05 -3.42
N THR A 428 8.80 -17.18 -4.28
CA THR A 428 9.64 -17.57 -5.41
C THR A 428 11.07 -17.02 -5.30
N GLY A 429 11.37 -16.26 -4.25
CA GLY A 429 12.47 -15.31 -4.29
C GLY A 429 12.13 -14.10 -5.15
N ILE A 430 13.08 -13.17 -5.26
CA ILE A 430 12.91 -11.90 -5.96
C ILE A 430 13.83 -11.89 -7.20
N PRO A 431 13.29 -11.81 -8.43
CA PRO A 431 14.09 -11.97 -9.65
C PRO A 431 15.38 -11.13 -9.70
N ARG A 432 15.30 -9.83 -9.34
CA ARG A 432 16.47 -8.95 -9.37
C ARG A 432 17.57 -9.28 -8.35
N THR A 433 17.31 -10.17 -7.39
CA THR A 433 18.32 -10.58 -6.41
C THR A 433 19.21 -11.72 -6.91
N ASP A 434 18.88 -12.32 -8.06
CA ASP A 434 19.70 -13.40 -8.63
C ASP A 434 21.14 -12.96 -8.92
N ILE A 435 21.36 -11.67 -9.22
CA ILE A 435 22.69 -11.08 -9.42
C ILE A 435 23.61 -11.23 -8.21
N PHE A 436 23.07 -11.29 -6.99
CA PHE A 436 23.88 -11.42 -5.79
C PHE A 436 24.51 -12.81 -5.64
N MET A 437 24.08 -13.76 -6.48
CA MET A 437 24.65 -15.12 -6.59
C MET A 437 25.47 -15.29 -7.87
N ASP A 438 25.68 -14.22 -8.64
CA ASP A 438 26.44 -14.21 -9.89
C ASP A 438 27.82 -13.55 -9.67
N GLU A 439 28.85 -14.39 -9.54
CA GLU A 439 30.23 -13.96 -9.36
C GLU A 439 30.80 -13.21 -10.57
N GLU A 440 30.36 -13.53 -11.79
CA GLU A 440 30.83 -12.83 -12.99
C GLU A 440 30.30 -11.39 -13.00
N TYR A 441 29.01 -11.24 -12.70
CA TYR A 441 28.38 -9.93 -12.54
C TYR A 441 29.02 -9.12 -11.41
N ALA A 442 29.21 -9.73 -10.23
CA ALA A 442 29.83 -9.09 -9.08
C ALA A 442 31.24 -8.57 -9.41
N ASN A 443 32.06 -9.38 -10.08
CA ASN A 443 33.41 -8.98 -10.50
C ASN A 443 33.38 -7.83 -11.51
N LYS A 444 32.48 -7.89 -12.51
CA LYS A 444 32.30 -6.82 -13.49
C LYS A 444 31.94 -5.49 -12.84
N VAL A 445 31.00 -5.49 -11.89
CA VAL A 445 30.57 -4.28 -11.16
C VAL A 445 31.73 -3.72 -10.34
N ARG A 446 32.43 -4.56 -9.56
CA ARG A 446 33.59 -4.15 -8.77
C ARG A 446 34.68 -3.54 -9.63
N THR A 447 35.05 -4.18 -10.74
CA THR A 447 36.05 -3.67 -11.68
C THR A 447 35.64 -2.32 -12.23
N SER A 448 34.42 -2.19 -12.74
CA SER A 448 33.93 -0.93 -13.31
C SER A 448 33.88 0.20 -12.27
N PHE A 449 33.50 -0.11 -11.03
CA PHE A 449 33.50 0.85 -9.93
C PHE A 449 34.92 1.38 -9.65
N TYR A 450 35.90 0.50 -9.46
CA TYR A 450 37.27 0.92 -9.14
C TYR A 450 38.06 1.46 -10.35
N GLU A 451 37.58 1.27 -11.57
CA GLU A 451 38.06 2.00 -12.75
C GLU A 451 37.57 3.46 -12.75
N ARG A 452 36.31 3.69 -12.34
CA ARG A 452 35.75 5.04 -12.18
C ARG A 452 36.34 5.77 -10.96
N TYR A 453 36.60 5.05 -9.87
CA TYR A 453 37.06 5.59 -8.59
C TYR A 453 38.36 4.91 -8.12
N PRO A 454 39.48 5.05 -8.85
CA PRO A 454 40.73 4.37 -8.54
C PRO A 454 41.31 4.74 -7.18
N GLN A 455 41.03 5.96 -6.69
CA GLN A 455 41.46 6.44 -5.38
C GLN A 455 40.84 5.67 -4.20
N LEU A 456 39.73 4.95 -4.44
CA LEU A 456 39.03 4.17 -3.41
C LEU A 456 39.55 2.74 -3.24
N LYS A 457 40.44 2.25 -4.12
CA LYS A 457 40.90 0.84 -4.12
C LYS A 457 41.50 0.35 -2.80
N ASN A 458 42.08 1.25 -2.01
CA ASN A 458 42.73 0.94 -0.72
C ASN A 458 41.92 1.40 0.49
N LYS A 459 40.64 1.74 0.29
CA LYS A 459 39.71 2.16 1.35
C LYS A 459 38.63 1.11 1.51
N LYS A 460 38.12 0.98 2.74
CA LYS A 460 36.83 0.32 2.94
C LYS A 460 35.71 1.25 2.49
N ILE A 461 34.61 0.70 2.02
CA ILE A 461 33.46 1.47 1.55
C ILE A 461 32.35 1.42 2.59
N LEU A 462 32.02 2.58 3.17
CA LEU A 462 30.83 2.79 3.97
C LEU A 462 29.74 3.37 3.07
N LEU A 463 28.65 2.65 2.87
CA LEU A 463 27.47 3.14 2.15
C LEU A 463 26.48 3.72 3.15
N PHE A 464 26.27 5.04 3.10
CA PHE A 464 25.25 5.73 3.86
C PHE A 464 23.98 5.90 3.00
N ALA A 465 22.96 5.10 3.30
CA ALA A 465 21.73 5.03 2.50
C ALA A 465 20.46 5.19 3.37
N PRO A 466 20.17 6.41 3.85
CA PRO A 466 19.00 6.65 4.69
C PRO A 466 17.69 6.75 3.90
N THR A 467 16.56 6.57 4.58
CA THR A 467 15.22 6.72 4.03
C THR A 467 14.84 8.21 3.96
N PHE A 468 14.13 8.62 2.90
CA PHE A 468 13.46 9.93 2.92
C PHE A 468 12.35 10.02 3.98
N ARG A 469 12.13 11.23 4.51
CA ARG A 469 11.00 11.66 5.35
C ARG A 469 9.95 12.38 4.51
N GLY A 470 8.69 12.35 4.95
CA GLY A 470 7.55 12.92 4.24
C GLY A 470 6.54 11.88 3.74
N ASN A 471 5.50 12.34 3.03
CA ASN A 471 4.34 11.52 2.65
C ASN A 471 4.41 10.97 1.22
N GLY A 472 5.40 11.36 0.43
CA GLY A 472 5.60 10.89 -0.94
C GLY A 472 6.58 11.79 -1.71
N GLN A 473 6.67 11.57 -3.02
CA GLN A 473 7.61 12.24 -3.92
C GLN A 473 7.68 13.77 -3.77
N MET A 474 6.54 14.43 -3.54
CA MET A 474 6.48 15.90 -3.48
C MET A 474 6.98 16.50 -2.15
N SER A 475 7.06 15.71 -1.10
CA SER A 475 7.50 16.15 0.24
C SER A 475 8.65 15.32 0.78
N ALA A 476 9.37 14.62 -0.09
CA ALA A 476 10.52 13.79 0.27
C ALA A 476 11.72 14.68 0.62
N PHE A 477 12.28 14.49 1.80
CA PHE A 477 13.52 15.13 2.25
C PHE A 477 14.31 14.20 3.17
N TYR A 478 15.55 14.53 3.49
CA TYR A 478 16.30 13.91 4.59
C TYR A 478 16.79 15.05 5.49
N PRO A 479 16.65 14.97 6.83
CA PRO A 479 17.15 16.01 7.72
C PRO A 479 18.69 15.97 7.74
N ILE A 480 19.31 16.72 6.84
CA ILE A 480 20.78 16.72 6.66
C ILE A 480 21.52 17.11 7.95
N ASP A 481 20.94 17.99 8.78
CA ASP A 481 21.50 18.40 10.06
C ASP A 481 21.58 17.25 11.09
N ALA A 482 20.89 16.13 10.84
CA ALA A 482 20.99 14.95 11.69
C ALA A 482 22.28 14.15 11.46
N PHE A 483 23.04 14.44 10.40
CA PHE A 483 24.27 13.70 10.06
C PHE A 483 25.33 14.66 9.51
N ASP A 484 26.37 14.90 10.29
CA ASP A 484 27.53 15.70 9.93
C ASP A 484 28.57 14.81 9.24
N ILE A 485 28.64 14.91 7.93
CA ILE A 485 29.47 14.01 7.12
C ILE A 485 30.98 14.24 7.32
N GLU A 486 31.39 15.48 7.64
CA GLU A 486 32.78 15.81 7.91
C GLU A 486 33.19 15.20 9.25
N LYS A 487 32.38 15.42 10.29
CA LYS A 487 32.59 14.82 11.60
C LYS A 487 32.58 13.29 11.55
N ALA A 488 31.67 12.69 10.78
CA ALA A 488 31.63 11.24 10.58
C ALA A 488 32.93 10.74 9.92
N TYR A 489 33.37 11.36 8.83
CA TYR A 489 34.60 10.95 8.13
C TYR A 489 35.85 11.08 9.00
N GLU A 490 36.01 12.22 9.70
CA GLU A 490 37.15 12.46 10.60
C GLU A 490 37.15 11.49 11.78
N GLY A 491 35.98 11.22 12.37
CA GLY A 491 35.80 10.28 13.47
C GLY A 491 36.15 8.83 13.12
N LEU A 492 36.07 8.46 11.84
CA LEU A 492 36.44 7.14 11.32
C LEU A 492 37.95 7.00 11.02
N GLY A 493 38.76 8.03 11.30
CA GLY A 493 40.21 7.98 11.18
C GLY A 493 40.71 7.77 9.74
N GLY A 494 39.87 8.03 8.75
CA GLY A 494 40.18 7.83 7.33
C GLY A 494 40.29 6.38 6.88
N GLU A 495 39.83 5.38 7.64
CA GLU A 495 39.81 3.97 7.19
C GLU A 495 38.79 3.75 6.05
N TYR A 496 37.66 4.45 6.13
CA TYR A 496 36.55 4.34 5.18
C TYR A 496 36.52 5.49 4.18
N ALA A 497 36.06 5.19 2.98
CA ALA A 497 35.43 6.13 2.07
C ALA A 497 33.91 6.08 2.26
N ILE A 498 33.23 7.21 2.14
CA ILE A 498 31.78 7.31 2.38
C ILE A 498 31.07 7.51 1.05
N LEU A 499 30.19 6.58 0.70
CA LEU A 499 29.26 6.74 -0.42
C LEU A 499 27.91 7.16 0.12
N ILE A 500 27.38 8.30 -0.35
CA ILE A 500 26.08 8.80 0.05
C ILE A 500 25.05 8.36 -0.99
N LYS A 501 23.95 7.76 -0.54
CA LYS A 501 22.83 7.40 -1.40
C LYS A 501 21.52 7.90 -0.82
N LEU A 502 21.20 9.17 -1.11
CA LEU A 502 19.87 9.71 -0.85
C LEU A 502 18.88 9.24 -1.92
N HIS A 503 17.61 9.16 -1.56
CA HIS A 503 16.56 8.87 -2.53
C HIS A 503 16.52 9.98 -3.60
N PRO A 504 16.33 9.66 -4.90
CA PRO A 504 16.23 10.68 -5.98
C PRO A 504 15.10 11.72 -5.82
N PHE A 505 14.23 11.56 -4.82
CA PHE A 505 13.14 12.48 -4.54
C PHE A 505 13.53 13.54 -3.49
N CYS A 506 14.55 13.26 -2.67
CA CYS A 506 15.18 14.27 -1.85
C CYS A 506 15.82 15.27 -2.82
N LYS A 507 15.62 16.57 -2.62
CA LYS A 507 16.26 17.61 -3.43
C LYS A 507 17.51 18.18 -2.79
N GLU A 508 17.51 18.21 -1.47
CA GLU A 508 18.66 18.61 -0.67
C GLU A 508 19.76 17.55 -0.79
N ARG A 509 21.01 18.00 -0.80
CA ARG A 509 22.22 17.20 -0.89
C ARG A 509 23.18 17.66 0.20
N PHE A 510 24.07 16.78 0.63
CA PHE A 510 25.14 17.16 1.54
C PHE A 510 26.13 18.07 0.82
N GLU A 511 26.60 19.10 1.51
CA GLU A 511 27.75 19.87 1.05
C GLU A 511 29.02 19.10 1.43
N ILE A 512 29.73 18.58 0.42
CA ILE A 512 30.96 17.80 0.63
C ILE A 512 32.14 18.77 0.56
N PRO A 513 32.94 18.93 1.63
CA PRO A 513 34.12 19.79 1.59
C PRO A 513 35.10 19.35 0.51
N ASN A 514 35.68 20.32 -0.23
CA ASN A 514 36.59 20.04 -1.34
C ASN A 514 37.76 19.12 -0.93
N GLN A 515 38.29 19.25 0.29
CA GLN A 515 39.37 18.41 0.81
C GLN A 515 39.00 16.91 0.95
N TYR A 516 37.71 16.58 0.95
CA TYR A 516 37.21 15.21 1.09
C TYR A 516 36.51 14.68 -0.16
N SER A 517 36.46 15.47 -1.25
CA SER A 517 35.77 15.12 -2.50
C SER A 517 36.29 13.84 -3.19
N ASP A 518 37.52 13.41 -2.89
CA ASP A 518 38.11 12.17 -3.40
C ASP A 518 37.61 10.91 -2.68
N VAL A 519 37.08 11.05 -1.44
CA VAL A 519 36.79 9.94 -0.50
C VAL A 519 35.35 9.95 0.03
N ILE A 520 34.65 11.07 -0.07
CA ILE A 520 33.22 11.20 0.19
C ILE A 520 32.55 11.47 -1.16
N ILE A 521 31.74 10.51 -1.63
CA ILE A 521 31.14 10.57 -2.97
C ILE A 521 29.62 10.49 -2.87
N ASP A 522 28.94 11.47 -3.46
CA ASP A 522 27.50 11.44 -3.60
C ASP A 522 27.08 10.59 -4.81
N MET A 523 26.43 9.46 -4.53
CA MET A 523 25.91 8.50 -5.49
C MET A 523 24.38 8.61 -5.64
N SER A 524 23.76 9.68 -5.10
CA SER A 524 22.30 9.83 -5.07
C SER A 524 21.65 9.83 -6.46
N GLU A 525 22.37 10.26 -7.50
CA GLU A 525 21.91 10.28 -8.90
C GLU A 525 22.14 8.96 -9.66
N GLU A 526 22.94 8.01 -9.14
CA GLU A 526 23.16 6.72 -9.81
C GLU A 526 21.92 5.82 -9.69
N ASP A 527 21.44 5.21 -10.77
CA ASP A 527 20.13 4.53 -10.74
C ASP A 527 20.11 3.18 -9.98
N GLU A 528 21.24 2.47 -9.88
CA GLU A 528 21.32 1.09 -9.39
C GLU A 528 21.96 0.99 -8.00
N LEU A 529 21.13 1.05 -6.93
CA LEU A 529 21.58 0.82 -5.55
C LEU A 529 22.16 -0.58 -5.33
N ASN A 530 21.66 -1.58 -6.06
CA ASN A 530 22.11 -2.97 -5.93
C ASN A 530 23.59 -3.13 -6.29
N ASP A 531 24.08 -2.40 -7.29
CA ASP A 531 25.47 -2.47 -7.73
C ASP A 531 26.43 -1.93 -6.66
N LEU A 532 26.03 -0.87 -5.95
CA LEU A 532 26.82 -0.30 -4.85
C LEU A 532 27.03 -1.30 -3.71
N LEU A 533 26.10 -2.23 -3.50
CA LEU A 533 26.25 -3.24 -2.44
C LEU A 533 27.43 -4.18 -2.69
N PHE A 534 27.82 -4.46 -3.94
CA PHE A 534 28.96 -5.35 -4.24
C PHE A 534 30.32 -4.79 -3.81
N VAL A 535 30.42 -3.47 -3.69
CA VAL A 535 31.63 -2.77 -3.25
C VAL A 535 31.54 -2.30 -1.80
N THR A 536 30.41 -2.51 -1.11
CA THR A 536 30.15 -1.99 0.23
C THR A 536 30.69 -2.94 1.30
N ASP A 537 31.53 -2.42 2.21
CA ASP A 537 32.05 -3.15 3.37
C ASP A 537 31.18 -2.94 4.63
N LEU A 538 30.48 -1.81 4.72
CA LEU A 538 29.58 -1.46 5.82
C LEU A 538 28.40 -0.64 5.29
N LEU A 539 27.18 -1.07 5.59
CA LEU A 539 25.96 -0.31 5.28
C LEU A 539 25.48 0.44 6.53
N VAL A 540 25.35 1.76 6.43
CA VAL A 540 24.68 2.59 7.43
C VAL A 540 23.34 3.05 6.85
N THR A 541 22.24 2.67 7.50
CA THR A 541 20.87 2.99 7.06
C THR A 541 19.95 3.23 8.26
N ASP A 542 18.65 3.39 8.03
CA ASP A 542 17.64 3.61 9.08
C ASP A 542 16.45 2.64 8.93
N TYR A 543 15.41 3.03 8.21
CA TYR A 543 14.17 2.28 7.99
C TYR A 543 14.07 1.79 6.54
N SER A 544 15.21 1.59 5.88
CA SER A 544 15.25 1.26 4.45
C SER A 544 15.05 -0.24 4.24
N SER A 545 14.38 -0.61 3.14
CA SER A 545 14.27 -2.01 2.74
C SER A 545 15.58 -2.56 2.15
N VAL A 546 16.59 -1.73 1.87
CA VAL A 546 17.88 -2.19 1.31
C VAL A 546 18.58 -3.25 2.18
N ILE A 547 18.22 -3.34 3.46
CA ILE A 547 18.74 -4.33 4.39
C ILE A 547 18.47 -5.77 3.94
N PHE A 548 17.40 -6.00 3.18
CA PHE A 548 17.09 -7.32 2.65
C PHE A 548 18.14 -7.72 1.62
N GLU A 549 18.42 -6.85 0.65
CA GLU A 549 19.47 -7.06 -0.36
C GLU A 549 20.87 -7.13 0.26
N ALA A 550 21.20 -6.23 1.18
CA ALA A 550 22.50 -6.22 1.85
C ALA A 550 22.77 -7.51 2.64
N SER A 551 21.71 -8.10 3.24
CA SER A 551 21.83 -9.37 3.96
C SER A 551 22.25 -10.54 3.06
N LEU A 552 21.88 -10.53 1.76
CA LEU A 552 22.27 -11.57 0.80
C LEU A 552 23.78 -11.62 0.58
N LEU A 553 24.44 -10.46 0.64
CA LEU A 553 25.89 -10.32 0.53
C LEU A 553 26.61 -10.42 1.88
N ASN A 554 25.89 -10.66 2.98
CA ASN A 554 26.42 -10.69 4.35
C ASN A 554 27.13 -9.40 4.77
N ILE A 555 26.66 -8.25 4.25
CA ILE A 555 27.24 -6.95 4.58
C ILE A 555 26.90 -6.60 6.04
N PRO A 556 27.88 -6.25 6.88
CA PRO A 556 27.62 -5.66 8.20
C PRO A 556 26.76 -4.40 8.10
N MET A 557 25.81 -4.24 9.03
CA MET A 557 24.82 -3.16 8.99
C MET A 557 24.78 -2.38 10.31
N MET A 558 24.60 -1.06 10.19
CA MET A 558 24.35 -0.14 11.31
C MET A 558 23.06 0.63 11.04
N PHE A 559 22.25 0.80 12.08
CA PHE A 559 20.94 1.44 12.03
C PHE A 559 20.98 2.79 12.76
N TYR A 560 21.20 3.87 12.02
CA TYR A 560 21.18 5.23 12.56
C TYR A 560 19.75 5.74 12.69
N ALA A 561 19.13 5.45 13.82
CA ALA A 561 17.70 5.63 14.06
C ALA A 561 17.40 6.79 15.01
N PHE A 562 18.02 7.96 14.76
CA PHE A 562 17.93 9.16 15.62
C PHE A 562 16.49 9.66 15.86
N ASP A 563 15.55 9.32 14.98
CA ASP A 563 14.14 9.72 15.01
C ASP A 563 13.16 8.53 15.07
N LEU A 564 13.58 7.38 15.64
CA LEU A 564 12.81 6.13 15.62
C LEU A 564 11.37 6.30 16.15
N TYR A 565 11.21 6.93 17.31
CA TYR A 565 9.90 7.07 17.95
C TYR A 565 8.94 7.95 17.14
N ASP A 566 9.45 9.05 16.56
CA ASP A 566 8.68 9.90 15.65
C ASP A 566 8.32 9.15 14.36
N TYR A 567 9.23 8.30 13.88
CA TYR A 567 9.02 7.50 12.69
C TYR A 567 7.92 6.46 12.90
N ILE A 568 7.97 5.68 14.00
CA ILE A 568 6.97 4.66 14.36
C ILE A 568 5.57 5.29 14.47
N ALA A 569 5.47 6.46 15.11
CA ALA A 569 4.20 7.18 15.25
C ALA A 569 3.55 7.53 13.90
N SER A 570 4.37 7.76 12.86
CA SER A 570 3.88 8.11 11.52
C SER A 570 3.68 6.91 10.58
N ARG A 571 4.58 5.93 10.67
CA ARG A 571 4.67 4.78 9.76
C ARG A 571 4.90 3.51 10.57
N ASP A 572 3.80 2.89 10.94
CA ASP A 572 3.78 1.58 11.59
C ASP A 572 4.53 0.51 10.76
N PHE A 573 5.21 -0.39 11.47
CA PHE A 573 6.03 -1.47 10.91
C PHE A 573 5.29 -2.81 10.95
N TYR A 574 5.76 -3.83 10.23
CA TYR A 574 5.21 -5.19 10.40
C TYR A 574 5.76 -5.87 11.65
N TYR A 575 7.06 -5.72 11.89
CA TYR A 575 7.78 -6.26 13.04
C TYR A 575 8.15 -5.15 14.02
N ASP A 576 8.48 -5.52 15.26
CA ASP A 576 9.14 -4.59 16.18
C ASP A 576 10.51 -4.21 15.61
N PHE A 577 10.87 -2.93 15.62
CA PHE A 577 12.09 -2.46 14.93
C PHE A 577 13.35 -3.03 15.57
N GLU A 578 13.42 -3.07 16.91
CA GLU A 578 14.64 -3.44 17.63
C GLU A 578 14.96 -4.94 17.48
N GLY A 579 13.93 -5.79 17.53
CA GLY A 579 14.07 -7.22 17.31
C GLY A 579 14.23 -7.61 15.83
N PHE A 580 13.85 -6.73 14.90
CA PHE A 580 13.80 -7.06 13.46
C PHE A 580 15.08 -6.77 12.71
N VAL A 581 15.77 -5.67 13.01
CA VAL A 581 16.88 -5.20 12.17
C VAL A 581 18.19 -6.01 12.37
N PRO A 582 18.89 -6.39 11.30
CA PRO A 582 20.07 -7.26 11.36
C PRO A 582 21.38 -6.50 11.65
N GLY A 583 21.43 -5.69 12.70
CA GLY A 583 22.64 -4.97 13.09
C GLY A 583 22.44 -4.03 14.27
N LYS A 584 23.51 -3.34 14.65
CA LYS A 584 23.50 -2.42 15.80
C LYS A 584 22.60 -1.22 15.53
N ILE A 585 21.76 -0.88 16.50
CA ILE A 585 20.94 0.35 16.49
C ILE A 585 21.66 1.41 17.31
N VAL A 586 21.75 2.61 16.75
CA VAL A 586 22.39 3.76 17.39
C VAL A 586 21.51 4.99 17.21
N PHE A 587 21.45 5.83 18.24
CA PHE A 587 20.55 7.00 18.27
C PHE A 587 21.30 8.33 18.12
N SER A 588 22.63 8.30 18.12
CA SER A 588 23.47 9.48 17.90
C SER A 588 24.65 9.18 16.99
N GLU A 589 25.11 10.19 16.27
CA GLU A 589 26.28 10.08 15.40
C GLU A 589 27.56 9.73 16.19
N ASN A 590 27.72 10.23 17.41
CA ASN A 590 28.88 9.88 18.24
C ASN A 590 28.89 8.38 18.59
N GLU A 591 27.71 7.83 18.90
CA GLU A 591 27.55 6.40 19.15
C GLU A 591 27.84 5.58 17.88
N LEU A 592 27.34 6.03 16.73
CA LEU A 592 27.66 5.43 15.43
C LEU A 592 29.17 5.35 15.19
N ILE A 593 29.90 6.46 15.32
CA ILE A 593 31.35 6.51 15.13
C ILE A 593 32.07 5.57 16.12
N ASN A 594 31.68 5.59 17.40
CA ASN A 594 32.29 4.76 18.43
C ASN A 594 32.09 3.26 18.15
N CYS A 595 30.87 2.85 17.78
CA CYS A 595 30.55 1.46 17.42
C CYS A 595 31.32 1.02 16.16
N ILE A 596 31.45 1.89 15.15
CA ILE A 596 32.22 1.56 13.94
C ILE A 596 33.70 1.35 14.26
N ASN A 597 34.30 2.25 15.04
CA ASN A 597 35.70 2.12 15.47
C ASN A 597 35.93 0.87 16.34
N ALA A 598 34.95 0.51 17.17
CA ALA A 598 34.97 -0.72 17.96
C ALA A 598 34.64 -1.99 17.15
N LYS A 599 34.16 -1.85 15.91
CA LYS A 599 33.63 -2.92 15.05
C LYS A 599 32.46 -3.67 15.69
N ASP A 600 31.69 -2.98 16.53
CA ASP A 600 30.47 -3.50 17.17
C ASP A 600 29.26 -3.30 16.24
N PHE A 601 29.16 -4.17 15.24
CA PHE A 601 28.10 -4.13 14.23
C PHE A 601 26.94 -5.10 14.52
N GLU A 602 27.11 -6.02 15.47
CA GLU A 602 26.20 -7.15 15.72
C GLU A 602 25.95 -8.00 14.45
N SER A 603 27.01 -8.23 13.66
CA SER A 603 26.94 -8.90 12.34
C SER A 603 26.45 -10.35 12.42
N GLU A 604 26.50 -10.98 13.59
CA GLU A 604 25.92 -12.30 13.83
C GLU A 604 24.40 -12.34 13.56
N LYS A 605 23.70 -11.20 13.67
CA LYS A 605 22.26 -11.09 13.38
C LYS A 605 21.94 -11.26 11.88
N VAL A 606 22.88 -10.95 10.99
CA VAL A 606 22.65 -10.93 9.53
C VAL A 606 22.25 -12.28 8.98
N ASN A 607 22.89 -13.36 9.42
CA ASN A 607 22.57 -14.71 8.94
C ASN A 607 21.17 -15.16 9.37
N GLY A 608 20.76 -14.87 10.60
CA GLY A 608 19.42 -15.19 11.09
C GLY A 608 18.35 -14.46 10.30
N PHE A 609 18.57 -13.17 10.02
CA PHE A 609 17.68 -12.36 9.20
C PHE A 609 17.58 -12.88 7.77
N LYS A 610 18.72 -13.13 7.11
CA LYS A 610 18.76 -13.69 5.74
C LYS A 610 17.97 -15.00 5.65
N ASN A 611 18.20 -15.94 6.55
CA ASN A 611 17.53 -17.24 6.55
C ASN A 611 16.02 -17.13 6.88
N LYS A 612 15.61 -16.12 7.64
CA LYS A 612 14.20 -15.84 7.93
C LYS A 612 13.47 -15.25 6.73
N PHE A 613 14.14 -14.41 5.93
CA PHE A 613 13.49 -13.61 4.90
C PHE A 613 13.74 -14.07 3.46
N PHE A 614 14.56 -15.09 3.25
CA PHE A 614 14.80 -15.72 1.94
C PHE A 614 14.74 -17.24 2.08
N ASP A 615 13.78 -17.87 1.42
CA ASP A 615 13.63 -19.34 1.44
C ASP A 615 14.69 -20.03 0.56
N ASP A 616 15.11 -19.35 -0.51
CA ASP A 616 16.02 -19.86 -1.53
C ASP A 616 17.17 -18.86 -1.78
N LEU A 617 18.41 -19.35 -1.79
CA LEU A 617 19.64 -18.57 -2.02
C LEU A 617 20.45 -19.11 -3.20
N ASP A 618 19.78 -19.56 -4.26
CA ASP A 618 20.40 -20.31 -5.37
C ASP A 618 20.52 -19.53 -6.69
N GLY A 619 20.16 -18.24 -6.68
CA GLY A 619 20.19 -17.38 -7.88
C GLY A 619 19.19 -17.78 -8.97
N LYS A 620 18.09 -18.48 -8.61
CA LYS A 620 17.09 -18.97 -9.57
C LYS A 620 15.69 -18.40 -9.34
N SER A 621 15.56 -17.27 -8.67
CA SER A 621 14.27 -16.63 -8.40
C SER A 621 13.55 -16.29 -9.71
N SER A 622 14.28 -15.70 -10.66
CA SER A 622 13.78 -15.36 -11.99
C SER A 622 13.28 -16.58 -12.73
N LYS A 623 13.99 -17.71 -12.59
CA LYS A 623 13.61 -18.99 -13.20
C LYS A 623 12.32 -19.54 -12.57
N ARG A 624 12.18 -19.53 -11.24
CA ARG A 624 10.95 -19.96 -10.56
C ARG A 624 9.73 -19.16 -11.05
N VAL A 625 9.89 -17.84 -11.17
CA VAL A 625 8.82 -16.96 -11.68
C VAL A 625 8.53 -17.22 -13.15
N ALA A 626 9.55 -17.37 -13.99
CA ALA A 626 9.39 -17.71 -15.41
C ALA A 626 8.66 -19.05 -15.59
N ASP A 627 9.06 -20.09 -14.85
CA ASP A 627 8.43 -21.42 -14.88
C ASP A 627 6.95 -21.32 -14.44
N LEU A 628 6.64 -20.52 -13.41
CA LEU A 628 5.27 -20.27 -12.96
C LEU A 628 4.42 -19.55 -14.01
N ILE A 629 4.99 -18.57 -14.71
CA ILE A 629 4.33 -17.86 -15.82
C ILE A 629 4.07 -18.83 -16.97
N LEU A 630 5.08 -19.61 -17.39
CA LEU A 630 4.97 -20.57 -18.49
C LEU A 630 3.91 -21.63 -18.20
N LYS A 631 3.80 -22.13 -16.96
CA LYS A 631 2.74 -23.07 -16.54
C LYS A 631 1.33 -22.51 -16.70
N ASN A 632 1.19 -21.18 -16.67
CA ASN A 632 -0.09 -20.49 -16.82
C ASN A 632 -0.39 -20.06 -18.28
N LEU A 633 0.55 -20.29 -19.20
CA LEU A 633 0.29 -20.16 -20.63
C LEU A 633 -0.34 -21.44 -21.16
N ASP A 634 -1.26 -21.29 -22.12
CA ASP A 634 -1.89 -22.43 -22.78
C ASP A 634 -1.09 -22.75 -24.07
N ILE A 635 0.21 -23.05 -23.94
CA ILE A 635 1.16 -23.31 -25.04
C ILE A 635 1.65 -24.76 -25.08
#